data_AF-A0A3A5WQF7-F1
#
_entry.id   AF-A0A3A5WQF7-F1
#
_cell.length_a   1.000
_cell.length_b   1.000
_cell.length_c   1.000
_cell.angle_alpha   90.00
_cell.angle_beta   90.00
_cell.angle_gamma   90.00
#
_symmetry.space_group_name_H-M   'P 1'
#
loop_
_entity.id
_entity.type
_entity.pdbx_description
1 polymer ?
#
loop_
_entity_poly.entity_id
_entity_poly.type
_entity_poly.pdbx_seq_one_letter_code
_entity_poly.pdbx_strand_id
1 'polypeptide(L)'
;MLFSLLSDQSSPLWGLLHRRDALKRGRVLAKSVAMRFESRKSSLTILILPFLLSLLSPIVSSTYTQDSDEGLDPWEIWDEDGDYIYCEVSGEGNPVCDYVFPWDDGEILQFKEYHTYETMKTRMMVLAQENSDIFEFHEGLNGGLNARGEDTTADTYEGWYYGHSSPWLKITGDVQGGEYNAFNGDNGNYEDRPDIMIVGNHHAREWMSVQTPVLFMETVAHYYGGGPVDNDGDGLIDEDPWGDADGDGQVDDDGDCLSLDPAWQDSNGDGKPCNPGDFGVDEDFSEVELTNLVDNREIYLIPMLNVDGNIYDREVFCPAPAWESCPSGGWRKNLRNNGVEPLPDPNEQVDEDCDGVDLNRNYQFEWGWPLGATVPLIPGTCTPAEDERAGITNNDVYTGPYDTTDNDGDGLVNEDNVDGEDDDNDGQTDEDWAGGNSEPETKFIQDMTEMNDDNNDGASEFKATLTYHSYSELVLYPWGHCTGCQTTDHDQLVYHGDQMAEMTDYTNMQSSDLYPTTGDFCDWHYGVHGSYCYTMEIGTAFHQHEDDIDHIAVRNNGVAFYMIKIADNPRERADLEMANVVKNQFIEQPSEVSIPSSGDVPVEMCLDNSFAIDLTKQNSHVMYRMVKPSRQQSDFGPREWFTESWSMTDFSVVKGETCELLNDSGQGYRVVANIPISDDENGFLHYKAMVSTLGGTQKIEYPPNSQYHELKIEYRAPFGNIFGSLLLFSTVVVFVWGGLGVCLRMMMEDQKDIDAVLIQDSILIEAEEIEEGSS
;
A
#
# COMPACT_ATOMS: atom_id res chain seq x y z
N MET A 1 19.04 10.59 -64.70
CA MET A 1 18.67 11.69 -65.64
C MET A 1 18.28 12.87 -64.77
N LEU A 2 19.20 13.83 -64.57
CA LEU A 2 19.13 15.22 -65.09
C LEU A 2 17.92 16.00 -64.55
N PHE A 3 18.02 17.16 -63.88
CA PHE A 3 19.10 18.07 -63.48
C PHE A 3 18.46 19.23 -62.66
N SER A 4 19.29 19.98 -61.90
CA SER A 4 19.13 21.41 -61.52
C SER A 4 18.10 21.84 -60.45
N LEU A 5 18.33 22.84 -59.57
CA LEU A 5 19.45 23.77 -59.28
C LEU A 5 19.12 24.53 -57.97
N LEU A 6 20.13 24.67 -57.09
CA LEU A 6 20.58 25.87 -56.34
C LEU A 6 19.60 26.63 -55.42
N SER A 7 19.98 27.18 -54.27
CA SER A 7 21.26 27.57 -53.62
C SER A 7 20.90 27.97 -52.18
N ASP A 8 21.73 28.10 -51.16
CA ASP A 8 23.16 28.04 -50.89
C ASP A 8 23.21 27.91 -49.34
N GLN A 9 23.90 26.93 -48.76
CA GLN A 9 25.27 27.08 -48.23
C GLN A 9 25.41 28.18 -47.14
N SER A 10 25.98 27.94 -45.97
CA SER A 10 26.83 26.83 -45.54
C SER A 10 27.03 26.85 -44.02
N SER A 11 26.86 25.67 -43.44
CA SER A 11 27.49 25.00 -42.30
C SER A 11 29.05 25.17 -42.27
N PRO A 12 29.88 24.43 -41.48
CA PRO A 12 29.60 23.39 -40.48
C PRO A 12 30.64 23.21 -39.31
N LEU A 13 30.38 22.16 -38.50
CA LEU A 13 31.30 21.10 -38.03
C LEU A 13 32.19 21.34 -36.79
N TRP A 14 31.80 20.63 -35.71
CA TRP A 14 32.53 19.56 -34.99
C TRP A 14 34.01 19.75 -34.61
N GLY A 15 34.32 19.37 -33.36
CA GLY A 15 35.66 18.88 -33.01
C GLY A 15 35.99 18.85 -31.51
N LEU A 16 35.71 17.71 -30.87
CA LEU A 16 36.54 16.97 -29.90
C LEU A 16 37.37 17.72 -28.81
N LEU A 17 37.09 17.30 -27.56
CA LEU A 17 38.00 16.81 -26.51
C LEU A 17 39.03 17.75 -25.81
N HIS A 18 39.02 17.58 -24.48
CA HIS A 18 40.08 17.76 -23.47
C HIS A 18 40.18 19.06 -22.65
N ARG A 19 39.98 18.87 -21.33
CA ARG A 19 40.39 19.71 -20.20
C ARG A 19 41.91 19.97 -20.22
N ARG A 20 42.33 21.20 -19.90
CA ARG A 20 43.08 21.56 -18.66
C ARG A 20 43.58 23.01 -18.66
N ASP A 21 43.39 23.62 -17.49
CA ASP A 21 44.28 24.54 -16.77
C ASP A 21 44.54 26.00 -17.22
N ALA A 22 44.09 26.87 -16.30
CA ALA A 22 44.89 27.86 -15.55
C ALA A 22 45.08 29.30 -16.07
N LEU A 23 44.44 30.21 -15.30
CA LEU A 23 45.01 31.39 -14.61
C LEU A 23 45.84 32.42 -15.41
N LYS A 24 45.39 33.68 -15.38
CA LYS A 24 46.25 34.83 -15.03
C LYS A 24 45.47 36.08 -14.58
N ARG A 25 45.89 36.63 -13.45
CA ARG A 25 45.43 37.86 -12.79
C ARG A 25 46.07 39.13 -13.38
N GLY A 26 45.40 40.27 -13.23
CA GLY A 26 45.97 41.63 -13.19
C GLY A 26 44.92 42.63 -12.68
N ARG A 27 44.86 42.94 -11.37
CA ARG A 27 45.48 44.11 -10.66
C ARG A 27 44.85 45.46 -11.04
N VAL A 28 44.35 46.22 -10.05
CA VAL A 28 44.72 47.63 -9.72
C VAL A 28 43.68 48.35 -8.81
N LEU A 29 44.17 48.65 -7.59
CA LEU A 29 44.04 49.87 -6.76
C LEU A 29 42.68 50.47 -6.34
N ALA A 30 42.48 50.47 -5.02
CA ALA A 30 41.62 51.39 -4.28
C ALA A 30 42.42 52.64 -3.80
N LYS A 31 41.75 53.80 -3.74
CA LYS A 31 42.12 54.94 -2.89
C LYS A 31 40.85 55.61 -2.34
N SER A 32 40.81 55.75 -1.02
CA SER A 32 39.72 56.32 -0.23
C SER A 32 39.80 57.86 -0.16
N VAL A 33 38.65 58.53 -0.08
CA VAL A 33 38.54 59.85 0.58
C VAL A 33 37.26 59.85 1.43
N ALA A 34 37.44 60.10 2.73
CA ALA A 34 36.38 60.25 3.73
C ALA A 34 35.70 61.62 3.66
N MET A 35 34.42 61.71 4.04
CA MET A 35 33.81 62.99 4.42
C MET A 35 32.82 62.82 5.57
N ARG A 36 33.06 63.61 6.63
CA ARG A 36 32.27 63.73 7.87
C ARG A 36 30.93 64.44 7.63
N PHE A 37 29.94 64.06 8.43
CA PHE A 37 28.63 64.70 8.58
C PHE A 37 28.72 65.99 9.41
N GLU A 38 28.08 67.07 8.93
CA GLU A 38 27.55 68.15 9.76
C GLU A 38 26.19 68.65 9.23
N SER A 39 25.17 68.46 10.09
CA SER A 39 24.12 69.42 10.49
C SER A 39 23.12 70.05 9.49
N ARG A 40 21.84 69.71 9.73
CA ARG A 40 20.62 70.54 9.71
C ARG A 40 20.19 71.19 8.38
N LYS A 41 19.11 70.64 7.80
CA LYS A 41 17.76 71.26 7.60
C LYS A 41 17.05 70.63 6.39
N SER A 42 16.15 69.68 6.65
CA SER A 42 15.05 69.32 5.73
C SER A 42 14.17 68.22 6.35
N SER A 43 13.76 68.45 7.59
CA SER A 43 12.73 67.64 8.27
C SER A 43 11.37 68.26 7.93
N LEU A 44 10.79 67.86 6.79
CA LEU A 44 9.35 67.94 6.52
C LEU A 44 8.94 67.15 5.26
N THR A 45 9.86 66.88 4.33
CA THR A 45 9.53 66.23 3.04
C THR A 45 9.48 64.69 3.11
N ILE A 46 10.06 64.07 4.14
CA ILE A 46 10.07 62.60 4.30
C ILE A 46 8.79 62.09 4.98
N LEU A 47 8.04 62.95 5.67
CA LEU A 47 6.82 62.57 6.39
C LEU A 47 5.54 62.56 5.52
N ILE A 48 5.60 63.05 4.28
CA ILE A 48 4.44 63.11 3.36
C ILE A 48 4.52 62.01 2.29
N LEU A 49 5.68 61.38 2.12
CA LEU A 49 5.89 60.30 1.15
C LEU A 49 5.05 59.03 1.42
N PRO A 50 4.77 58.60 2.67
CA PRO A 50 3.93 57.43 2.92
C PRO A 50 2.43 57.70 2.64
N PHE A 51 2.01 58.96 2.64
CA PHE A 51 0.60 59.35 2.47
C PHE A 51 0.24 59.64 1.00
N LEU A 52 1.23 59.87 0.14
CA LEU A 52 1.05 60.04 -1.31
C LEU A 52 1.14 58.72 -2.08
N LEU A 53 1.78 57.70 -1.50
CA LEU A 53 1.86 56.34 -2.08
C LEU A 53 0.57 55.51 -1.84
N SER A 54 -0.31 55.92 -0.93
CA SER A 54 -1.62 55.28 -0.73
C SER A 54 -2.74 55.81 -1.64
N LEU A 55 -2.47 56.84 -2.46
CA LEU A 55 -3.46 57.50 -3.33
C LEU A 55 -3.26 57.18 -4.82
N LEU A 56 -2.31 56.30 -5.17
CA LEU A 56 -2.02 55.87 -6.54
C LEU A 56 -1.89 54.33 -6.64
N SER A 57 -2.71 53.59 -5.91
CA SER A 57 -3.05 52.23 -6.33
C SER A 57 -3.97 52.31 -7.54
N PRO A 58 -3.71 51.57 -8.64
CA PRO A 58 -4.74 51.36 -9.64
C PRO A 58 -5.90 50.63 -8.96
N ILE A 59 -7.09 51.19 -9.10
CA ILE A 59 -8.34 50.44 -8.95
C ILE A 59 -8.31 49.41 -10.09
N VAL A 60 -7.71 48.26 -9.85
CA VAL A 60 -8.19 47.03 -10.48
C VAL A 60 -9.51 46.79 -9.79
N SER A 61 -10.58 47.24 -10.44
CA SER A 61 -11.91 46.75 -10.13
C SER A 61 -11.82 45.25 -10.36
N SER A 62 -11.82 44.45 -9.29
CA SER A 62 -12.35 43.11 -9.40
C SER A 62 -13.81 43.28 -9.80
N THR A 63 -14.07 43.35 -11.10
CA THR A 63 -15.10 42.46 -11.60
C THR A 63 -14.65 41.08 -11.15
N TYR A 64 -15.16 40.64 -10.00
CA TYR A 64 -15.69 39.30 -9.96
C TYR A 64 -16.67 39.26 -11.13
N THR A 65 -16.18 38.89 -12.32
CA THR A 65 -16.82 37.76 -12.95
C THR A 65 -16.85 36.71 -11.84
N GLN A 66 -18.06 36.41 -11.35
CA GLN A 66 -18.35 34.99 -11.21
C GLN A 66 -18.03 34.47 -12.59
N ASP A 67 -16.78 34.02 -12.78
CA ASP A 67 -16.62 32.84 -13.59
C ASP A 67 -17.57 31.87 -12.90
N SER A 68 -18.53 31.37 -13.67
CA SER A 68 -19.19 30.14 -13.29
C SER A 68 -18.10 29.21 -12.74
N ASP A 69 -18.40 28.47 -11.68
CA ASP A 69 -17.69 27.23 -11.42
C ASP A 69 -17.82 26.39 -12.71
N GLU A 70 -16.93 26.63 -13.68
CA GLU A 70 -16.66 25.73 -14.80
C GLU A 70 -15.70 24.75 -14.14
N GLY A 71 -16.22 23.57 -13.79
CA GLY A 71 -15.38 22.52 -13.24
C GLY A 71 -14.34 22.11 -14.28
N LEU A 72 -13.30 21.42 -13.81
CA LEU A 72 -12.19 21.01 -14.66
C LEU A 72 -12.63 19.85 -15.56
N ASP A 73 -12.10 19.81 -16.78
CA ASP A 73 -12.18 18.58 -17.57
C ASP A 73 -11.10 17.59 -17.05
N PRO A 74 -11.29 16.27 -17.16
CA PRO A 74 -10.33 15.27 -16.66
C PRO A 74 -8.90 15.50 -17.15
N TRP A 75 -8.74 15.88 -18.42
CA TRP A 75 -7.43 16.15 -19.01
C TRP A 75 -6.73 17.42 -18.47
N GLU A 76 -7.44 18.26 -17.73
CA GLU A 76 -6.84 19.41 -17.05
C GLU A 76 -6.21 19.04 -15.70
N ILE A 77 -6.53 17.85 -15.17
CA ILE A 77 -5.93 17.23 -13.98
C ILE A 77 -4.91 16.17 -14.41
N TRP A 78 -5.34 15.16 -15.17
CA TRP A 78 -4.56 13.93 -15.44
C TRP A 78 -3.78 13.90 -16.79
N ASP A 79 -3.97 14.85 -17.73
CA ASP A 79 -3.47 14.77 -19.14
C ASP A 79 -2.53 15.94 -19.51
N GLU A 80 -1.61 16.37 -18.64
CA GLU A 80 -0.50 17.20 -19.13
C GLU A 80 0.37 16.42 -20.17
N ASP A 81 0.45 15.09 -20.05
CA ASP A 81 1.25 14.20 -20.91
C ASP A 81 0.50 12.95 -21.48
N GLY A 82 -0.74 12.66 -21.06
CA GLY A 82 -1.59 11.57 -21.58
C GLY A 82 -1.29 10.18 -21.05
N ASP A 83 -0.79 10.11 -19.82
CA ASP A 83 -0.25 8.90 -19.23
C ASP A 83 -1.27 8.10 -18.38
N TYR A 84 -2.36 8.73 -17.92
CA TYR A 84 -3.32 8.12 -16.97
C TYR A 84 -4.76 8.02 -17.48
N ILE A 85 -5.21 9.00 -18.27
CA ILE A 85 -6.54 9.00 -18.88
C ILE A 85 -6.41 9.32 -20.37
N TYR A 86 -7.11 8.55 -21.21
CA TYR A 86 -7.23 8.79 -22.64
C TYR A 86 -8.61 9.29 -22.99
N CYS A 87 -8.71 10.53 -23.46
CA CYS A 87 -9.97 11.12 -23.89
C CYS A 87 -10.07 11.26 -25.42
N GLU A 88 -11.10 10.68 -26.03
CA GLU A 88 -11.43 10.88 -27.44
C GLU A 88 -12.79 11.56 -27.66
N VAL A 89 -12.86 12.48 -28.62
CA VAL A 89 -14.13 13.10 -28.99
C VAL A 89 -14.93 12.14 -29.86
N SER A 90 -15.96 11.54 -29.27
CA SER A 90 -16.89 10.65 -29.97
C SER A 90 -17.53 11.36 -31.18
N GLY A 91 -18.04 10.57 -32.14
CA GLY A 91 -18.72 11.09 -33.34
C GLY A 91 -19.94 11.99 -33.06
N GLU A 92 -20.43 12.01 -31.82
CA GLU A 92 -21.56 12.83 -31.35
C GLU A 92 -21.11 14.18 -30.76
N GLY A 93 -19.80 14.41 -30.61
CA GLY A 93 -19.21 15.67 -30.15
C GLY A 93 -19.01 15.78 -28.65
N ASN A 94 -19.30 14.72 -27.89
CA ASN A 94 -18.95 14.60 -26.48
C ASN A 94 -17.65 13.79 -26.33
N PRO A 95 -16.66 14.28 -25.57
CA PRO A 95 -15.50 13.50 -25.19
C PRO A 95 -15.91 12.26 -24.36
N VAL A 96 -15.23 11.14 -24.58
CA VAL A 96 -15.28 9.90 -23.80
C VAL A 96 -13.87 9.66 -23.31
N CYS A 97 -13.71 9.39 -22.02
CA CYS A 97 -12.43 9.19 -21.36
C CYS A 97 -12.35 7.77 -20.82
N ASP A 98 -11.17 7.16 -20.91
CA ASP A 98 -10.87 5.79 -20.46
C ASP A 98 -9.59 5.80 -19.62
N TYR A 99 -9.48 4.87 -18.67
CA TYR A 99 -8.22 4.63 -17.95
C TYR A 99 -7.11 4.19 -18.91
N VAL A 100 -5.90 4.67 -18.63
CA VAL A 100 -4.67 4.21 -19.28
C VAL A 100 -3.75 3.67 -18.20
N PHE A 101 -3.52 2.37 -18.23
CA PHE A 101 -2.62 1.76 -17.27
C PHE A 101 -1.16 1.84 -17.74
N PRO A 102 -0.19 2.07 -16.84
CA PRO A 102 1.18 2.45 -17.20
C PRO A 102 2.08 1.29 -17.69
N TRP A 103 1.56 0.05 -17.79
CA TRP A 103 2.38 -1.13 -18.07
C TRP A 103 2.43 -1.58 -19.54
N ASP A 104 1.36 -1.49 -20.33
CA ASP A 104 1.35 -1.90 -21.76
C ASP A 104 0.11 -1.42 -22.52
N ASP A 105 0.27 -0.97 -23.77
CA ASP A 105 -0.83 -0.44 -24.61
C ASP A 105 -1.80 -1.50 -25.16
N GLY A 106 -1.61 -2.80 -24.85
CA GLY A 106 -2.42 -3.88 -25.39
C GLY A 106 -3.81 -3.97 -24.76
N GLU A 107 -4.86 -4.15 -25.58
CA GLU A 107 -6.27 -4.16 -25.14
C GLU A 107 -6.55 -5.08 -23.92
N ILE A 108 -5.95 -6.28 -23.88
CA ILE A 108 -6.09 -7.20 -22.74
C ILE A 108 -5.44 -6.64 -21.45
N LEU A 109 -4.25 -6.04 -21.55
CA LEU A 109 -3.55 -5.47 -20.41
C LEU A 109 -4.09 -4.10 -20.02
N GLN A 110 -4.82 -3.45 -20.92
CA GLN A 110 -5.65 -2.29 -20.64
C GLN A 110 -7.06 -2.65 -20.15
N PHE A 111 -7.30 -3.95 -19.88
CA PHE A 111 -8.59 -4.45 -19.39
C PHE A 111 -9.78 -4.12 -20.30
N LYS A 112 -9.56 -3.90 -21.60
CA LYS A 112 -10.61 -3.76 -22.61
C LYS A 112 -11.07 -5.12 -23.17
N GLU A 113 -10.36 -6.19 -22.80
CA GLU A 113 -10.75 -7.57 -23.08
C GLU A 113 -10.48 -8.46 -21.85
N TYR A 114 -11.31 -9.49 -21.66
CA TYR A 114 -11.11 -10.48 -20.62
C TYR A 114 -9.86 -11.34 -20.84
N HIS A 115 -9.03 -11.48 -19.82
CA HIS A 115 -7.99 -12.50 -19.80
C HIS A 115 -8.57 -13.92 -19.91
N THR A 116 -8.03 -14.69 -20.86
CA THR A 116 -8.18 -16.15 -20.96
C THR A 116 -7.19 -16.86 -20.03
N TYR A 117 -7.37 -18.16 -19.82
CA TYR A 117 -6.39 -19.01 -19.11
C TYR A 117 -4.96 -18.82 -19.66
N GLU A 118 -4.77 -18.92 -20.98
CA GLU A 118 -3.44 -18.83 -21.60
C GLU A 118 -2.82 -17.43 -21.48
N THR A 119 -3.61 -16.37 -21.66
CA THR A 119 -3.11 -14.99 -21.56
C THR A 119 -2.77 -14.62 -20.12
N MET A 120 -3.63 -14.97 -19.15
CA MET A 120 -3.39 -14.77 -17.72
C MET A 120 -2.15 -15.55 -17.26
N LYS A 121 -2.07 -16.85 -17.56
CA LYS A 121 -0.92 -17.69 -17.21
C LYS A 121 0.38 -17.15 -17.82
N THR A 122 0.36 -16.80 -19.10
CA THR A 122 1.54 -16.22 -19.77
C THR A 122 1.97 -14.94 -19.09
N ARG A 123 1.01 -14.08 -18.69
CA ARG A 123 1.32 -12.84 -18.00
C ARG A 123 1.92 -13.07 -16.62
N MET A 124 1.37 -13.98 -15.82
CA MET A 124 1.95 -14.37 -14.52
C MET A 124 3.39 -14.86 -14.67
N MET A 125 3.68 -15.70 -15.67
CA MET A 125 5.04 -16.18 -15.93
C MET A 125 6.00 -15.06 -16.34
N VAL A 126 5.54 -14.08 -17.13
CA VAL A 126 6.33 -12.92 -17.52
C VAL A 126 6.63 -12.05 -16.30
N LEU A 127 5.61 -11.72 -15.50
CA LEU A 127 5.77 -10.93 -14.28
C LEU A 127 6.70 -11.60 -13.28
N ALA A 128 6.57 -12.91 -13.06
CA ALA A 128 7.46 -13.66 -12.18
C ALA A 128 8.92 -13.69 -12.68
N GLN A 129 9.12 -13.70 -14.00
CA GLN A 129 10.46 -13.61 -14.58
C GLN A 129 11.07 -12.21 -14.45
N GLU A 130 10.25 -11.16 -14.60
CA GLU A 130 10.70 -9.77 -14.55
C GLU A 130 10.93 -9.27 -13.11
N ASN A 131 10.14 -9.77 -12.16
CA ASN A 131 10.13 -9.37 -10.75
C ASN A 131 10.47 -10.57 -9.83
N SER A 132 11.55 -11.29 -10.16
CA SER A 132 11.96 -12.52 -9.47
C SER A 132 12.34 -12.35 -7.99
N ASP A 133 12.44 -11.10 -7.52
CA ASP A 133 12.67 -10.74 -6.13
C ASP A 133 11.39 -10.74 -5.29
N ILE A 134 10.22 -10.63 -5.94
CA ILE A 134 8.92 -10.62 -5.25
C ILE A 134 7.94 -11.69 -5.71
N PHE A 135 8.06 -12.19 -6.94
CA PHE A 135 7.12 -13.13 -7.52
C PHE A 135 7.73 -14.50 -7.80
N GLU A 136 6.98 -15.55 -7.47
CA GLU A 136 7.25 -16.92 -7.87
C GLU A 136 5.97 -17.55 -8.44
N PHE A 137 6.06 -18.09 -9.66
CA PHE A 137 4.94 -18.68 -10.38
C PHE A 137 4.89 -20.20 -10.19
N HIS A 138 3.69 -20.71 -9.97
CA HIS A 138 3.41 -22.13 -9.72
C HIS A 138 2.14 -22.61 -10.43
N GLU A 139 2.02 -23.92 -10.59
CA GLU A 139 0.82 -24.58 -11.11
C GLU A 139 0.51 -25.82 -10.28
N GLY A 140 -0.66 -25.86 -9.65
CA GLY A 140 -1.01 -26.91 -8.68
C GLY A 140 -0.02 -26.95 -7.51
N LEU A 141 0.13 -28.13 -6.89
CA LEU A 141 1.11 -28.38 -5.82
C LEU A 141 1.98 -29.58 -6.21
N ASN A 142 3.17 -29.71 -5.63
CA ASN A 142 4.01 -30.90 -5.84
C ASN A 142 3.35 -32.17 -5.26
N GLY A 143 2.62 -32.02 -4.15
CA GLY A 143 2.01 -33.11 -3.39
C GLY A 143 3.00 -33.89 -2.52
N GLY A 144 2.47 -34.87 -1.81
CA GLY A 144 3.21 -35.71 -0.87
C GLY A 144 2.28 -36.23 0.21
N LEU A 145 2.81 -36.52 1.40
CA LEU A 145 1.97 -36.85 2.55
C LEU A 145 1.39 -35.55 3.13
N ASN A 146 0.08 -35.37 3.05
CA ASN A 146 -0.60 -34.20 3.62
C ASN A 146 -0.81 -34.34 5.14
N ALA A 147 -1.34 -33.29 5.78
CA ALA A 147 -1.57 -33.21 7.23
C ALA A 147 -2.53 -34.31 7.73
N ARG A 148 -3.44 -34.76 6.84
CA ARG A 148 -4.43 -35.81 7.08
C ARG A 148 -3.88 -37.23 6.88
N GLY A 149 -2.62 -37.37 6.45
CA GLY A 149 -1.95 -38.66 6.25
C GLY A 149 -2.25 -39.34 4.91
N GLU A 150 -2.77 -38.59 3.95
CA GLU A 150 -3.07 -39.04 2.59
C GLU A 150 -1.87 -38.76 1.67
N ASP A 151 -1.59 -39.68 0.74
CA ASP A 151 -0.49 -39.54 -0.23
C ASP A 151 -1.02 -38.93 -1.53
N THR A 152 -0.62 -37.69 -1.82
CA THR A 152 -1.00 -36.92 -3.00
C THR A 152 0.16 -36.76 -3.97
N THR A 153 -0.16 -36.44 -5.22
CA THR A 153 0.82 -36.16 -6.27
C THR A 153 0.43 -34.91 -7.04
N ALA A 154 1.30 -34.35 -7.87
CA ALA A 154 0.95 -33.24 -8.75
C ALA A 154 -0.33 -33.49 -9.58
N ASP A 155 -0.50 -34.71 -10.12
CA ASP A 155 -1.67 -35.15 -10.88
C ASP A 155 -2.98 -35.12 -10.04
N THR A 156 -2.90 -35.03 -8.71
CA THR A 156 -4.07 -34.95 -7.82
C THR A 156 -4.84 -33.65 -7.98
N TYR A 157 -4.16 -32.58 -8.43
CA TYR A 157 -4.71 -31.23 -8.53
C TYR A 157 -5.01 -30.80 -9.98
N GLU A 158 -4.88 -31.73 -10.94
CA GLU A 158 -5.24 -31.49 -12.34
C GLU A 158 -6.77 -31.58 -12.52
N GLY A 159 -7.36 -30.63 -13.25
CA GLY A 159 -8.78 -30.62 -13.59
C GLY A 159 -9.23 -31.87 -14.37
N TRP A 160 -10.51 -32.21 -14.26
CA TRP A 160 -11.07 -33.47 -14.76
C TRP A 160 -11.06 -33.66 -16.28
N TYR A 161 -11.15 -32.58 -17.05
CA TYR A 161 -11.41 -32.62 -18.49
C TYR A 161 -10.22 -32.17 -19.32
N TYR A 162 -9.67 -30.98 -19.06
CA TYR A 162 -8.51 -30.47 -19.80
C TYR A 162 -7.18 -30.84 -19.13
N GLY A 163 -7.21 -31.31 -17.87
CA GLY A 163 -6.01 -31.73 -17.15
C GLY A 163 -5.09 -30.56 -16.80
N HIS A 164 -5.65 -29.37 -16.61
CA HIS A 164 -4.89 -28.20 -16.17
C HIS A 164 -4.95 -28.07 -14.65
N SER A 165 -3.80 -27.83 -14.03
CA SER A 165 -3.75 -27.40 -12.62
C SER A 165 -4.02 -25.91 -12.53
N SER A 166 -4.53 -25.48 -11.37
CA SER A 166 -4.74 -24.05 -11.10
C SER A 166 -3.41 -23.29 -11.05
N PRO A 167 -3.21 -22.22 -11.85
CA PRO A 167 -2.03 -21.38 -11.76
C PRO A 167 -2.13 -20.44 -10.55
N TRP A 168 -1.01 -20.21 -9.87
CA TRP A 168 -0.95 -19.28 -8.74
C TRP A 168 0.41 -18.59 -8.63
N LEU A 169 0.43 -17.43 -7.96
CA LEU A 169 1.62 -16.64 -7.67
C LEU A 169 1.83 -16.55 -6.16
N LYS A 170 3.05 -16.85 -5.72
CA LYS A 170 3.57 -16.41 -4.42
C LYS A 170 4.11 -14.99 -4.60
N ILE A 171 3.66 -14.07 -3.75
CA ILE A 171 4.08 -12.67 -3.77
C ILE A 171 4.57 -12.28 -2.36
N THR A 172 5.87 -12.00 -2.22
CA THR A 172 6.48 -11.55 -0.96
C THR A 172 7.87 -10.96 -1.18
N GLY A 173 8.30 -10.00 -0.37
CA GLY A 173 9.65 -9.42 -0.48
C GLY A 173 10.76 -10.45 -0.23
N ASP A 174 11.71 -10.63 -1.15
CA ASP A 174 12.72 -11.71 -1.11
C ASP A 174 12.10 -13.11 -1.29
N VAL A 175 11.18 -13.29 -2.25
CA VAL A 175 10.45 -14.56 -2.50
C VAL A 175 11.36 -15.77 -2.73
N GLN A 176 12.60 -15.58 -3.18
CA GLN A 176 13.57 -16.67 -3.39
C GLN A 176 14.33 -17.05 -2.10
N GLY A 177 14.08 -16.32 -1.01
CA GLY A 177 14.57 -16.59 0.34
C GLY A 177 13.64 -17.52 1.11
N GLY A 178 13.51 -17.28 2.41
CA GLY A 178 12.66 -18.06 3.31
C GLY A 178 13.03 -19.54 3.42
N GLU A 179 12.13 -20.31 4.03
CA GLU A 179 12.13 -21.77 3.98
C GLU A 179 11.44 -22.28 2.71
N TYR A 180 11.81 -23.48 2.27
CA TYR A 180 11.22 -24.14 1.12
C TYR A 180 10.17 -25.14 1.56
N ASN A 181 8.92 -24.95 1.15
CA ASN A 181 7.86 -25.91 1.39
C ASN A 181 7.85 -26.94 0.25
N ALA A 182 8.26 -28.17 0.55
CA ALA A 182 8.39 -29.21 -0.46
C ALA A 182 7.05 -29.74 -0.98
N PHE A 183 5.99 -29.66 -0.17
CA PHE A 183 4.65 -30.12 -0.54
C PHE A 183 4.00 -29.14 -1.52
N ASN A 184 4.03 -27.85 -1.19
CA ASN A 184 3.49 -26.79 -2.04
C ASN A 184 4.40 -26.58 -3.26
N GLY A 185 5.71 -26.57 -3.03
CA GLY A 185 6.72 -26.40 -4.05
C GLY A 185 7.30 -24.99 -4.15
N ASP A 186 7.03 -24.13 -3.18
CA ASP A 186 7.34 -22.71 -3.14
C ASP A 186 8.47 -22.34 -2.16
N ASN A 187 9.07 -21.18 -2.44
CA ASN A 187 10.04 -20.50 -1.60
C ASN A 187 9.40 -19.26 -0.94
N GLY A 188 10.17 -18.56 -0.11
CA GLY A 188 9.71 -17.30 0.48
C GLY A 188 8.68 -17.51 1.59
N ASN A 189 8.84 -18.58 2.37
CA ASN A 189 8.05 -18.91 3.55
C ASN A 189 8.80 -18.44 4.82
N TYR A 190 8.21 -17.53 5.59
CA TYR A 190 8.81 -16.82 6.71
C TYR A 190 7.84 -16.82 7.92
N GLU A 191 8.27 -17.46 9.01
CA GLU A 191 7.53 -17.52 10.29
C GLU A 191 7.06 -16.14 10.82
N ASP A 192 7.75 -15.05 10.50
CA ASP A 192 7.41 -13.70 10.97
C ASP A 192 6.51 -12.88 10.03
N ARG A 193 6.07 -13.46 8.91
CA ARG A 193 5.20 -12.81 7.93
C ARG A 193 3.84 -13.49 7.92
N PRO A 194 2.76 -12.73 8.10
CA PRO A 194 1.41 -13.28 8.01
C PRO A 194 0.97 -13.52 6.57
N ASP A 195 0.17 -14.55 6.41
CA ASP A 195 -0.23 -15.08 5.12
C ASP A 195 -1.66 -14.69 4.76
N ILE A 196 -1.88 -14.52 3.46
CA ILE A 196 -3.19 -14.26 2.90
C ILE A 196 -3.36 -15.01 1.58
N MET A 197 -4.53 -15.61 1.42
CA MET A 197 -4.95 -16.24 0.18
C MET A 197 -6.05 -15.42 -0.50
N ILE A 198 -5.85 -15.13 -1.78
CA ILE A 198 -6.79 -14.43 -2.65
C ILE A 198 -7.11 -15.35 -3.83
N VAL A 199 -8.39 -15.71 -3.97
CA VAL A 199 -8.86 -16.68 -4.96
C VAL A 199 -9.88 -16.03 -5.88
N GLY A 200 -9.83 -16.37 -7.16
CA GLY A 200 -10.84 -16.04 -8.14
C GLY A 200 -11.37 -17.30 -8.84
N ASN A 201 -12.57 -17.17 -9.39
CA ASN A 201 -13.16 -18.12 -10.34
C ASN A 201 -13.45 -19.51 -9.76
N HIS A 202 -14.10 -19.57 -8.60
CA HIS A 202 -14.77 -20.82 -8.17
C HIS A 202 -15.85 -21.22 -9.18
N HIS A 203 -16.59 -20.25 -9.72
CA HIS A 203 -17.57 -20.51 -10.78
C HIS A 203 -17.09 -20.01 -12.14
N ALA A 204 -17.20 -20.87 -13.15
CA ALA A 204 -16.60 -20.70 -14.46
C ALA A 204 -16.99 -19.39 -15.19
N ARG A 205 -18.28 -19.04 -15.20
CA ARG A 205 -18.86 -17.86 -15.86
C ARG A 205 -18.52 -16.51 -15.24
N GLU A 206 -17.88 -16.48 -14.07
CA GLU A 206 -17.66 -15.25 -13.31
C GLU A 206 -16.38 -14.56 -13.78
N TRP A 207 -16.36 -14.03 -15.01
CA TRP A 207 -15.09 -13.65 -15.63
C TRP A 207 -14.38 -12.45 -14.98
N MET A 208 -15.14 -11.55 -14.33
CA MET A 208 -14.57 -10.44 -13.54
C MET A 208 -13.79 -10.91 -12.32
N SER A 209 -14.12 -12.08 -11.76
CA SER A 209 -13.37 -12.63 -10.62
C SER A 209 -11.94 -13.02 -10.99
N VAL A 210 -11.63 -13.13 -12.29
CA VAL A 210 -10.26 -13.34 -12.79
C VAL A 210 -9.57 -12.00 -13.04
N GLN A 211 -10.30 -10.99 -13.55
CA GLN A 211 -9.71 -9.71 -13.94
C GLN A 211 -9.19 -8.93 -12.73
N THR A 212 -9.95 -8.87 -11.64
CA THR A 212 -9.55 -8.11 -10.44
C THR A 212 -8.23 -8.64 -9.82
N PRO A 213 -8.05 -9.97 -9.61
CA PRO A 213 -6.74 -10.52 -9.23
C PRO A 213 -5.60 -10.20 -10.23
N VAL A 214 -5.90 -10.17 -11.52
CA VAL A 214 -4.91 -9.84 -12.55
C VAL A 214 -4.49 -8.37 -12.46
N LEU A 215 -5.44 -7.44 -12.26
CA LEU A 215 -5.12 -6.02 -12.04
C LEU A 215 -4.27 -5.82 -10.79
N PHE A 216 -4.60 -6.53 -9.71
CA PHE A 216 -3.84 -6.50 -8.47
C PHE A 216 -2.36 -6.90 -8.69
N MET A 217 -2.08 -8.00 -9.41
CA MET A 217 -0.69 -8.40 -9.66
C MET A 217 0.06 -7.42 -10.58
N GLU A 218 -0.61 -6.76 -11.54
CA GLU A 218 0.00 -5.70 -12.36
C GLU A 218 0.36 -4.49 -11.50
N THR A 219 -0.55 -4.07 -10.63
CA THR A 219 -0.35 -2.96 -9.69
C THR A 219 0.87 -3.23 -8.81
N VAL A 220 0.94 -4.41 -8.19
CA VAL A 220 2.10 -4.79 -7.37
C VAL A 220 3.39 -4.82 -8.20
N ALA A 221 3.36 -5.39 -9.40
CA ALA A 221 4.54 -5.46 -10.27
C ALA A 221 5.10 -4.09 -10.66
N HIS A 222 4.21 -3.14 -10.93
CA HIS A 222 4.58 -1.82 -11.42
C HIS A 222 5.14 -0.93 -10.30
N TYR A 223 4.45 -0.89 -9.16
CA TYR A 223 4.70 0.10 -8.10
C TYR A 223 5.65 -0.40 -7.00
N TYR A 224 5.88 -1.71 -6.86
CA TYR A 224 6.74 -2.25 -5.81
C TYR A 224 8.18 -1.70 -5.88
N GLY A 225 8.69 -1.25 -4.72
CA GLY A 225 10.03 -0.69 -4.60
C GLY A 225 10.18 0.71 -5.21
N GLY A 226 9.08 1.29 -5.71
CA GLY A 226 8.96 2.69 -6.08
C GLY A 226 9.11 3.62 -4.87
N GLY A 227 9.45 4.88 -5.13
CA GLY A 227 9.17 5.95 -4.17
C GLY A 227 7.78 6.51 -4.45
N PRO A 228 7.26 7.44 -3.61
CA PRO A 228 6.00 8.12 -3.88
C PRO A 228 5.97 8.66 -5.30
N VAL A 229 4.97 8.23 -6.06
CA VAL A 229 4.73 8.66 -7.43
C VAL A 229 3.43 9.46 -7.44
N ASP A 230 3.41 10.49 -8.28
CA ASP A 230 2.21 11.23 -8.64
C ASP A 230 1.49 10.39 -9.70
N ASN A 231 0.71 9.42 -9.23
CA ASN A 231 0.24 8.28 -10.02
C ASN A 231 -1.07 8.58 -10.79
N ASP A 232 -1.57 9.80 -10.64
CA ASP A 232 -2.71 10.40 -11.30
C ASP A 232 -2.30 11.74 -11.97
N GLY A 233 -1.22 12.39 -11.55
CA GLY A 233 -0.57 13.47 -12.30
C GLY A 233 -1.05 14.88 -11.93
N ASP A 234 -1.73 15.03 -10.79
CA ASP A 234 -2.21 16.30 -10.27
C ASP A 234 -1.07 17.18 -9.67
N GLY A 235 0.11 16.57 -9.47
CA GLY A 235 1.31 17.18 -8.93
C GLY A 235 1.52 16.97 -7.43
N LEU A 236 0.67 16.18 -6.79
CA LEU A 236 0.70 15.75 -5.41
C LEU A 236 1.06 14.24 -5.33
N ILE A 237 1.16 13.69 -4.11
CA ILE A 237 1.63 12.30 -3.90
C ILE A 237 1.02 11.69 -2.63
N ASP A 238 0.70 10.39 -2.71
CA ASP A 238 0.13 9.60 -1.61
C ASP A 238 -1.11 10.28 -0.95
N GLU A 239 -1.99 10.90 -1.74
CA GLU A 239 -3.10 11.74 -1.23
C GLU A 239 -4.44 11.02 -1.10
N ASP A 240 -4.68 9.94 -1.85
CA ASP A 240 -5.97 9.23 -1.90
C ASP A 240 -5.87 7.74 -1.49
N PRO A 241 -5.91 7.44 -0.17
CA PRO A 241 -5.98 6.07 0.30
C PRO A 241 -7.36 5.46 0.00
N TRP A 242 -7.39 4.18 -0.40
CA TRP A 242 -8.63 3.42 -0.59
C TRP A 242 -9.67 3.62 0.55
N GLY A 243 -10.86 4.11 0.21
CA GLY A 243 -11.99 4.31 1.12
C GLY A 243 -12.18 5.76 1.57
N ASP A 244 -12.91 6.00 2.67
CA ASP A 244 -13.09 7.34 3.27
C ASP A 244 -12.10 7.48 4.44
N ALA A 245 -10.83 7.82 4.14
CA ALA A 245 -9.77 7.82 5.14
C ALA A 245 -9.94 8.97 6.15
N ASP A 246 -10.49 10.11 5.71
CA ASP A 246 -10.70 11.28 6.56
C ASP A 246 -11.99 11.22 7.41
N GLY A 247 -12.95 10.38 7.00
CA GLY A 247 -14.21 10.08 7.67
C GLY A 247 -15.29 11.15 7.45
N ASP A 248 -15.25 11.90 6.36
CA ASP A 248 -16.23 12.94 6.04
C ASP A 248 -17.49 12.41 5.30
N GLY A 249 -17.44 11.14 4.87
CA GLY A 249 -18.49 10.45 4.13
C GLY A 249 -18.37 10.53 2.61
N GLN A 250 -17.22 10.99 2.09
CA GLN A 250 -16.84 10.96 0.68
C GLN A 250 -15.54 10.15 0.56
N VAL A 251 -15.40 9.39 -0.52
CA VAL A 251 -14.21 8.57 -0.79
C VAL A 251 -13.14 9.30 -1.61
N ASP A 252 -13.47 10.49 -2.10
CA ASP A 252 -12.55 11.40 -2.80
C ASP A 252 -11.84 12.26 -1.75
N ASP A 253 -10.79 11.71 -1.13
CA ASP A 253 -10.09 12.29 0.02
C ASP A 253 -9.24 13.53 -0.35
N ASP A 254 -8.75 13.61 -1.60
CA ASP A 254 -7.97 14.75 -2.13
C ASP A 254 -8.82 15.80 -2.85
N GLY A 255 -10.02 15.41 -3.32
CA GLY A 255 -11.00 16.29 -3.94
C GLY A 255 -10.84 16.43 -5.45
N ASP A 256 -10.07 15.55 -6.09
CA ASP A 256 -9.78 15.62 -7.51
C ASP A 256 -11.03 15.36 -8.35
N CYS A 257 -11.79 14.31 -8.03
CA CYS A 257 -13.10 14.11 -8.67
C CYS A 257 -14.05 15.28 -8.40
N LEU A 258 -14.14 15.76 -7.16
CA LEU A 258 -15.02 16.86 -6.77
C LEU A 258 -14.66 18.18 -7.47
N SER A 259 -13.43 18.32 -7.96
CA SER A 259 -12.98 19.48 -8.73
C SER A 259 -13.40 19.45 -10.21
N LEU A 260 -13.80 18.29 -10.72
CA LEU A 260 -14.25 18.11 -12.10
C LEU A 260 -15.58 18.82 -12.41
N ASP A 261 -15.84 19.06 -13.70
CA ASP A 261 -17.18 19.44 -14.15
C ASP A 261 -18.19 18.33 -13.77
N PRO A 262 -19.41 18.68 -13.30
CA PRO A 262 -20.42 17.70 -12.93
C PRO A 262 -20.81 16.69 -14.03
N ALA A 263 -20.44 16.93 -15.29
CA ALA A 263 -20.59 15.97 -16.37
C ALA A 263 -19.61 14.78 -16.30
N TRP A 264 -18.52 14.91 -15.55
CA TRP A 264 -17.43 13.94 -15.44
C TRP A 264 -17.35 13.24 -14.09
N GLN A 265 -18.02 13.78 -13.08
CA GLN A 265 -18.01 13.23 -11.72
C GLN A 265 -18.67 11.84 -11.62
N ASP A 266 -19.49 11.44 -12.59
CA ASP A 266 -20.15 10.13 -12.67
C ASP A 266 -19.66 9.44 -13.94
N SER A 267 -18.35 9.10 -13.96
CA SER A 267 -17.66 8.66 -15.17
C SER A 267 -18.04 7.22 -15.55
N ASN A 268 -18.37 6.39 -14.56
CA ASN A 268 -18.88 5.03 -14.76
C ASN A 268 -20.41 4.98 -15.02
N GLY A 269 -21.13 6.10 -14.81
CA GLY A 269 -22.54 6.24 -15.13
C GLY A 269 -23.50 5.49 -14.20
N ASP A 270 -23.07 5.16 -12.98
CA ASP A 270 -23.89 4.50 -11.97
C ASP A 270 -24.89 5.45 -11.29
N GLY A 271 -24.73 6.76 -11.50
CA GLY A 271 -25.60 7.82 -10.99
C GLY A 271 -25.21 8.36 -9.62
N LYS A 272 -24.03 7.99 -9.10
CA LYS A 272 -23.45 8.48 -7.85
C LYS A 272 -22.13 9.20 -8.17
N PRO A 273 -22.11 10.53 -8.22
CA PRO A 273 -20.90 11.26 -8.58
C PRO A 273 -19.82 11.16 -7.49
N CYS A 274 -18.56 11.01 -7.90
CA CYS A 274 -17.36 10.91 -7.07
C CYS A 274 -17.45 9.81 -6.03
N ASN A 275 -17.73 8.62 -6.55
CA ASN A 275 -17.92 7.40 -5.80
C ASN A 275 -16.94 6.32 -6.33
N PRO A 276 -16.70 5.19 -5.63
CA PRO A 276 -15.66 4.26 -6.05
C PRO A 276 -15.80 3.78 -7.50
N GLY A 277 -14.70 3.86 -8.24
CA GLY A 277 -14.63 3.56 -9.66
C GLY A 277 -15.01 4.72 -10.60
N ASP A 278 -15.25 5.93 -10.09
CA ASP A 278 -15.22 7.16 -10.89
C ASP A 278 -13.78 7.68 -11.03
N PHE A 279 -13.54 8.56 -12.03
CA PHE A 279 -12.22 9.17 -12.21
C PHE A 279 -11.88 10.12 -11.06
N GLY A 280 -10.64 10.07 -10.58
CA GLY A 280 -10.18 10.85 -9.44
C GLY A 280 -10.68 10.35 -8.11
N VAL A 281 -11.00 9.05 -8.02
CA VAL A 281 -11.33 8.38 -6.76
C VAL A 281 -10.42 7.19 -6.66
N ASP A 282 -9.80 7.02 -5.49
CA ASP A 282 -8.92 5.92 -5.10
C ASP A 282 -7.72 5.64 -6.01
N GLU A 283 -7.26 6.66 -6.74
CA GLU A 283 -6.20 6.59 -7.74
C GLU A 283 -4.79 6.78 -7.11
N ASP A 284 -4.60 7.73 -6.16
CA ASP A 284 -3.31 8.06 -5.52
C ASP A 284 -3.00 7.32 -4.21
N PHE A 285 -3.04 5.98 -4.29
CA PHE A 285 -2.64 5.12 -3.18
C PHE A 285 -1.13 5.11 -2.91
N SER A 286 -0.74 4.88 -1.66
CA SER A 286 0.69 4.94 -1.30
C SER A 286 1.52 3.72 -1.76
N GLU A 287 2.51 3.93 -2.64
CA GLU A 287 3.44 2.86 -3.05
C GLU A 287 4.36 2.42 -1.93
N VAL A 288 4.62 3.31 -0.97
CA VAL A 288 5.38 2.98 0.23
C VAL A 288 4.59 2.01 1.09
N GLU A 289 3.27 2.22 1.26
CA GLU A 289 2.41 1.26 1.93
C GLU A 289 2.37 -0.07 1.17
N LEU A 290 2.18 -0.05 -0.16
CA LEU A 290 2.20 -1.24 -1.01
C LEU A 290 3.50 -2.04 -0.82
N THR A 291 4.65 -1.38 -0.91
CA THR A 291 5.96 -2.03 -0.74
C THR A 291 6.08 -2.63 0.66
N ASN A 292 5.64 -1.91 1.70
CA ASN A 292 5.64 -2.43 3.06
C ASN A 292 4.72 -3.64 3.23
N LEU A 293 3.55 -3.66 2.57
CA LEU A 293 2.65 -4.81 2.60
C LEU A 293 3.34 -6.04 2.00
N VAL A 294 3.93 -5.91 0.80
CA VAL A 294 4.65 -7.03 0.13
C VAL A 294 5.87 -7.49 0.95
N ASP A 295 6.61 -6.59 1.58
CA ASP A 295 7.80 -6.93 2.39
C ASP A 295 7.48 -7.65 3.70
N ASN A 296 6.24 -7.53 4.21
CA ASN A 296 5.82 -8.02 5.52
C ASN A 296 4.64 -9.01 5.46
N ARG A 297 4.32 -9.53 4.28
CA ARG A 297 3.23 -10.48 4.05
C ARG A 297 3.63 -11.54 3.04
N GLU A 298 2.90 -12.64 3.07
CA GLU A 298 2.98 -13.70 2.07
C GLU A 298 1.63 -13.84 1.40
N ILE A 299 1.60 -13.46 0.13
CA ILE A 299 0.34 -13.36 -0.62
C ILE A 299 0.30 -14.51 -1.61
N TYR A 300 -0.73 -15.34 -1.47
CA TYR A 300 -1.04 -16.46 -2.35
C TYR A 300 -2.18 -16.05 -3.27
N LEU A 301 -1.85 -15.72 -4.51
CA LEU A 301 -2.80 -15.23 -5.50
C LEU A 301 -3.15 -16.35 -6.48
N ILE A 302 -4.42 -16.74 -6.51
CA ILE A 302 -4.97 -17.78 -7.41
C ILE A 302 -6.06 -17.14 -8.29
N PRO A 303 -5.71 -16.50 -9.43
CA PRO A 303 -6.69 -15.78 -10.25
C PRO A 303 -7.79 -16.67 -10.83
N MET A 304 -7.48 -17.95 -11.08
CA MET A 304 -8.39 -18.89 -11.72
C MET A 304 -8.31 -20.27 -11.09
N LEU A 305 -9.24 -20.56 -10.19
CA LEU A 305 -9.38 -21.88 -9.55
C LEU A 305 -10.04 -22.90 -10.50
N ASN A 306 -11.15 -22.55 -11.14
CA ASN A 306 -11.90 -23.44 -12.03
C ASN A 306 -11.44 -23.30 -13.49
N VAL A 307 -10.18 -23.66 -13.77
CA VAL A 307 -9.57 -23.55 -15.11
C VAL A 307 -10.41 -24.28 -16.16
N ASP A 308 -10.79 -25.52 -15.87
CA ASP A 308 -11.52 -26.37 -16.80
C ASP A 308 -12.89 -25.78 -17.15
N GLY A 309 -13.65 -25.38 -16.13
CA GLY A 309 -14.95 -24.76 -16.32
C GLY A 309 -14.85 -23.43 -17.07
N ASN A 310 -13.87 -22.58 -16.74
CA ASN A 310 -13.69 -21.28 -17.41
C ASN A 310 -13.39 -21.45 -18.90
N ILE A 311 -12.48 -22.36 -19.28
CA ILE A 311 -12.18 -22.65 -20.69
C ILE A 311 -13.46 -23.12 -21.40
N TYR A 312 -14.21 -24.03 -20.80
CA TYR A 312 -15.44 -24.55 -21.41
C TYR A 312 -16.53 -23.48 -21.56
N ASP A 313 -16.71 -22.63 -20.56
CA ASP A 313 -17.65 -21.52 -20.64
C ASP A 313 -17.31 -20.58 -21.79
N ARG A 314 -16.05 -20.14 -21.86
CA ARG A 314 -15.54 -19.18 -22.85
C ARG A 314 -15.49 -19.72 -24.26
N GLU A 315 -15.19 -21.01 -24.45
CA GLU A 315 -14.93 -21.56 -25.78
C GLU A 315 -16.13 -22.32 -26.36
N VAL A 316 -16.99 -22.87 -25.50
CA VAL A 316 -18.03 -23.81 -25.90
C VAL A 316 -19.43 -23.37 -25.48
N PHE A 317 -19.64 -23.06 -24.20
CA PHE A 317 -20.98 -22.82 -23.65
C PHE A 317 -21.50 -21.42 -24.03
N CYS A 318 -20.71 -20.39 -23.72
CA CYS A 318 -20.98 -19.01 -24.07
C CYS A 318 -19.77 -18.24 -24.63
N PRO A 319 -19.45 -18.47 -25.93
CA PRO A 319 -18.35 -17.77 -26.57
C PRO A 319 -18.67 -16.29 -26.83
N ALA A 320 -17.59 -15.50 -26.87
CA ALA A 320 -17.66 -14.06 -27.12
C ALA A 320 -18.40 -13.69 -28.42
N PRO A 321 -19.13 -12.56 -28.46
CA PRO A 321 -19.35 -11.60 -27.37
C PRO A 321 -20.39 -12.12 -26.34
N ALA A 322 -19.94 -12.41 -25.12
CA ALA A 322 -20.76 -13.05 -24.11
C ALA A 322 -21.79 -12.09 -23.50
N TRP A 323 -21.45 -10.79 -23.41
CA TRP A 323 -22.39 -9.74 -23.03
C TRP A 323 -23.67 -9.73 -23.88
N GLU A 324 -23.56 -9.94 -25.20
CA GLU A 324 -24.73 -9.91 -26.09
C GLU A 324 -25.55 -11.20 -26.04
N SER A 325 -24.90 -12.33 -25.70
CA SER A 325 -25.46 -13.66 -25.87
C SER A 325 -25.92 -14.32 -24.57
N CYS A 326 -25.22 -14.07 -23.46
CA CYS A 326 -25.48 -14.68 -22.15
C CYS A 326 -25.03 -13.81 -20.96
N PRO A 327 -25.33 -12.50 -20.89
CA PRO A 327 -24.75 -11.60 -19.87
C PRO A 327 -24.96 -12.09 -18.42
N SER A 328 -26.13 -12.69 -18.14
CA SER A 328 -26.48 -13.29 -16.85
C SER A 328 -26.60 -14.83 -16.89
N GLY A 329 -26.06 -15.48 -17.93
CA GLY A 329 -26.00 -16.94 -18.06
C GLY A 329 -24.56 -17.43 -18.12
N GLY A 330 -24.35 -18.71 -18.42
CA GLY A 330 -23.01 -19.30 -18.55
C GLY A 330 -22.87 -20.60 -17.75
N TRP A 331 -21.82 -21.36 -18.04
CA TRP A 331 -21.43 -22.56 -17.31
C TRP A 331 -20.90 -22.18 -15.93
N ARG A 332 -21.28 -22.92 -14.89
CA ARG A 332 -20.95 -22.57 -13.49
C ARG A 332 -19.91 -23.50 -12.87
N LYS A 333 -20.11 -24.80 -12.99
CA LYS A 333 -19.42 -25.84 -12.23
C LYS A 333 -18.04 -26.17 -12.80
N ASN A 334 -17.28 -27.07 -12.16
CA ASN A 334 -16.15 -27.72 -12.83
C ASN A 334 -16.64 -28.71 -13.90
N LEU A 335 -15.76 -29.55 -14.47
CA LEU A 335 -16.12 -30.49 -15.54
C LEU A 335 -16.03 -31.97 -15.13
N ARG A 336 -16.28 -32.28 -13.85
CA ARG A 336 -16.38 -33.66 -13.39
C ARG A 336 -17.46 -34.44 -14.15
N ASN A 337 -17.12 -35.60 -14.71
CA ASN A 337 -18.13 -36.48 -15.32
C ASN A 337 -18.97 -37.20 -14.24
N ASN A 338 -20.28 -36.97 -14.21
CA ASN A 338 -21.22 -37.54 -13.23
C ASN A 338 -22.12 -38.64 -13.83
N GLY A 339 -21.88 -39.06 -15.07
CA GLY A 339 -22.70 -40.02 -15.81
C GLY A 339 -22.68 -41.46 -15.25
N VAL A 340 -23.73 -42.24 -15.56
CA VAL A 340 -23.92 -43.62 -15.05
C VAL A 340 -23.07 -44.65 -15.81
N GLU A 341 -22.02 -45.19 -15.18
CA GLU A 341 -21.25 -46.30 -15.75
C GLU A 341 -22.00 -47.65 -15.65
N PRO A 342 -22.28 -48.34 -16.78
CA PRO A 342 -21.28 -49.20 -17.40
C PRO A 342 -21.18 -49.04 -18.94
N LEU A 343 -21.81 -48.02 -19.50
CA LEU A 343 -21.62 -47.66 -20.90
C LEU A 343 -20.61 -46.52 -20.93
N PRO A 344 -19.38 -46.72 -21.45
CA PRO A 344 -18.47 -45.61 -21.65
C PRO A 344 -19.18 -44.60 -22.54
N ASP A 345 -19.26 -43.33 -22.12
CA ASP A 345 -19.66 -42.26 -23.02
C ASP A 345 -18.67 -42.30 -24.21
N PRO A 346 -19.12 -42.74 -25.41
CA PRO A 346 -18.21 -42.96 -26.51
C PRO A 346 -17.67 -41.66 -27.12
N ASN A 347 -18.16 -40.50 -26.66
CA ASN A 347 -17.78 -39.20 -27.20
C ASN A 347 -17.04 -38.28 -26.21
N GLU A 348 -16.91 -38.63 -24.92
CA GLU A 348 -16.30 -37.79 -23.86
C GLU A 348 -16.83 -36.33 -23.91
N GLN A 349 -18.14 -36.17 -24.13
CA GLN A 349 -18.77 -34.86 -24.24
C GLN A 349 -19.32 -34.44 -22.87
N VAL A 350 -19.09 -33.18 -22.51
CA VAL A 350 -19.70 -32.58 -21.31
C VAL A 350 -21.23 -32.66 -21.44
N ASP A 351 -21.85 -33.33 -20.48
CA ASP A 351 -23.31 -33.39 -20.32
C ASP A 351 -23.76 -32.18 -19.48
N GLU A 352 -24.22 -31.13 -20.17
CA GLU A 352 -24.68 -29.88 -19.54
C GLU A 352 -25.70 -30.17 -18.41
N ASP A 353 -26.56 -31.19 -18.55
CA ASP A 353 -27.60 -31.48 -17.55
C ASP A 353 -27.07 -32.12 -16.25
N CYS A 354 -25.84 -32.67 -16.24
CA CYS A 354 -25.38 -33.60 -15.21
C CYS A 354 -23.97 -33.31 -14.69
N ASP A 355 -23.03 -33.01 -15.58
CA ASP A 355 -21.61 -32.92 -15.28
C ASP A 355 -21.28 -31.69 -14.43
N GLY A 356 -20.15 -31.78 -13.74
CA GLY A 356 -19.62 -30.75 -12.87
C GLY A 356 -20.15 -30.78 -11.44
N VAL A 357 -19.32 -30.30 -10.53
CA VAL A 357 -19.59 -30.01 -9.13
C VAL A 357 -19.44 -28.50 -8.92
N ASP A 358 -20.33 -27.93 -8.10
CA ASP A 358 -20.20 -26.54 -7.67
C ASP A 358 -19.09 -26.47 -6.62
N LEU A 359 -17.95 -25.88 -7.00
CA LEU A 359 -16.78 -25.78 -6.13
C LEU A 359 -17.10 -25.03 -4.84
N ASN A 360 -17.97 -24.00 -4.89
CA ASN A 360 -18.38 -23.24 -3.71
C ASN A 360 -19.53 -23.91 -2.93
N ARG A 361 -19.76 -25.21 -3.15
CA ARG A 361 -20.62 -26.09 -2.34
C ARG A 361 -19.92 -27.36 -1.92
N ASN A 362 -18.62 -27.44 -2.20
CA ASN A 362 -17.82 -28.64 -2.05
C ASN A 362 -16.75 -28.50 -0.95
N TYR A 363 -16.81 -27.50 -0.07
CA TYR A 363 -15.98 -27.48 1.14
C TYR A 363 -16.63 -28.28 2.28
N GLN A 364 -15.82 -28.78 3.22
CA GLN A 364 -16.27 -29.77 4.21
C GLN A 364 -17.12 -29.20 5.35
N PHE A 365 -16.95 -27.92 5.70
CA PHE A 365 -17.67 -27.31 6.82
C PHE A 365 -19.17 -27.23 6.52
N GLU A 366 -19.98 -27.86 7.37
CA GLU A 366 -21.44 -27.91 7.23
C GLU A 366 -21.91 -28.43 5.85
N TRP A 367 -21.13 -29.32 5.23
CA TRP A 367 -21.40 -29.84 3.89
C TRP A 367 -22.70 -30.65 3.81
N GLY A 368 -23.47 -30.47 2.73
CA GLY A 368 -24.60 -31.36 2.40
C GLY A 368 -25.84 -31.19 3.28
N TRP A 369 -25.90 -30.18 4.16
CA TRP A 369 -27.11 -29.83 4.90
C TRP A 369 -28.21 -29.34 3.93
N PRO A 370 -29.50 -29.70 4.10
CA PRO A 370 -30.55 -29.48 3.10
C PRO A 370 -31.07 -28.03 3.08
N LEU A 371 -30.19 -27.07 2.81
CA LEU A 371 -30.48 -25.65 2.64
C LEU A 371 -29.87 -25.16 1.31
N GLY A 372 -30.72 -24.95 0.30
CA GLY A 372 -30.33 -24.27 -0.94
C GLY A 372 -29.42 -25.06 -1.90
N ALA A 373 -28.71 -26.10 -1.46
CA ALA A 373 -27.82 -26.93 -2.28
C ALA A 373 -28.49 -28.21 -2.81
N THR A 374 -28.02 -28.72 -3.95
CA THR A 374 -28.53 -29.95 -4.54
C THR A 374 -27.69 -31.14 -4.07
N VAL A 375 -28.26 -31.89 -3.13
CA VAL A 375 -27.67 -33.13 -2.60
C VAL A 375 -28.17 -34.33 -3.41
N PRO A 376 -27.29 -35.26 -3.82
CA PRO A 376 -27.69 -36.40 -4.62
C PRO A 376 -28.63 -37.35 -3.85
N LEU A 377 -29.84 -37.58 -4.38
CA LEU A 377 -30.82 -38.53 -3.78
C LEU A 377 -30.32 -39.97 -3.75
N ILE A 378 -29.42 -40.32 -4.68
CA ILE A 378 -28.69 -41.58 -4.71
C ILE A 378 -27.19 -41.20 -4.71
N PRO A 379 -26.39 -41.67 -3.73
CA PRO A 379 -24.96 -41.37 -3.70
C PRO A 379 -24.28 -41.63 -5.04
N GLY A 380 -23.58 -40.62 -5.56
CA GLY A 380 -22.88 -40.66 -6.84
C GLY A 380 -23.75 -40.48 -8.09
N THR A 381 -24.95 -39.87 -7.98
CA THR A 381 -25.78 -39.53 -9.16
C THR A 381 -26.16 -38.05 -9.19
N CYS A 382 -26.06 -37.41 -10.35
CA CYS A 382 -26.60 -36.06 -10.58
C CYS A 382 -28.14 -36.05 -10.71
N THR A 383 -28.76 -34.89 -10.55
CA THR A 383 -30.16 -34.64 -10.94
C THR A 383 -30.19 -33.76 -12.19
N PRO A 384 -30.85 -34.14 -13.29
CA PRO A 384 -30.89 -33.32 -14.50
C PRO A 384 -31.43 -31.91 -14.26
N ALA A 385 -30.79 -30.90 -14.84
CA ALA A 385 -31.31 -29.52 -14.90
C ALA A 385 -32.40 -29.37 -15.99
N GLU A 386 -33.24 -28.34 -15.90
CA GLU A 386 -34.15 -27.95 -16.98
C GLU A 386 -33.76 -26.53 -17.48
N ASP A 387 -33.02 -26.43 -18.60
CA ASP A 387 -32.71 -25.18 -19.36
C ASP A 387 -31.83 -24.11 -18.63
N GLU A 388 -30.56 -24.43 -18.41
CA GLU A 388 -29.53 -23.57 -17.79
C GLU A 388 -29.29 -22.26 -18.56
N ARG A 389 -29.43 -22.28 -19.90
CA ARG A 389 -29.33 -21.08 -20.75
C ARG A 389 -30.47 -20.08 -20.53
N ALA A 390 -31.59 -20.52 -19.93
CA ALA A 390 -32.73 -19.69 -19.57
C ALA A 390 -32.72 -19.28 -18.08
N GLY A 391 -31.67 -19.63 -17.32
CA GLY A 391 -31.56 -19.32 -15.89
C GLY A 391 -32.47 -20.15 -14.99
N ILE A 392 -32.89 -21.34 -15.42
CA ILE A 392 -33.71 -22.27 -14.64
C ILE A 392 -32.79 -23.41 -14.17
N THR A 393 -32.55 -23.53 -12.87
CA THR A 393 -31.47 -24.38 -12.34
C THR A 393 -31.95 -25.29 -11.20
N ASN A 394 -31.60 -26.57 -11.28
CA ASN A 394 -31.73 -27.51 -10.16
C ASN A 394 -30.44 -28.33 -9.94
N ASN A 395 -29.41 -28.20 -10.80
CA ASN A 395 -28.15 -28.95 -10.73
C ASN A 395 -26.89 -28.06 -10.69
N ASP A 396 -27.03 -26.73 -10.83
CA ASP A 396 -25.93 -25.74 -10.78
C ASP A 396 -25.22 -25.70 -9.43
N VAL A 397 -25.87 -26.16 -8.37
CA VAL A 397 -25.41 -26.13 -6.97
C VAL A 397 -25.16 -27.55 -6.43
N TYR A 398 -24.75 -28.46 -7.31
CA TYR A 398 -24.43 -29.85 -6.93
C TYR A 398 -23.20 -29.87 -6.02
N THR A 399 -23.37 -30.37 -4.79
CA THR A 399 -22.36 -30.33 -3.71
C THR A 399 -21.20 -31.31 -3.89
N GLY A 400 -21.31 -32.24 -4.85
CA GLY A 400 -20.36 -33.34 -5.03
C GLY A 400 -20.87 -34.68 -4.46
N PRO A 401 -20.11 -35.76 -4.66
CA PRO A 401 -20.44 -37.08 -4.13
C PRO A 401 -20.30 -37.15 -2.61
N TYR A 402 -21.01 -38.09 -2.00
CA TYR A 402 -20.77 -38.50 -0.62
C TYR A 402 -19.41 -39.16 -0.47
N ASP A 403 -18.74 -38.90 0.64
CA ASP A 403 -17.66 -39.75 1.14
C ASP A 403 -18.26 -40.99 1.84
N THR A 404 -17.62 -42.14 1.67
CA THR A 404 -18.02 -43.41 2.29
C THR A 404 -16.83 -44.12 2.89
N THR A 405 -15.74 -43.39 3.11
CA THR A 405 -14.56 -43.84 3.81
C THR A 405 -14.88 -43.98 5.30
N ASP A 406 -14.31 -45.03 5.90
CA ASP A 406 -14.35 -45.37 7.32
C ASP A 406 -12.95 -45.02 7.85
N ASN A 407 -12.81 -43.79 8.34
CA ASN A 407 -11.57 -43.10 8.65
C ASN A 407 -10.97 -43.59 9.98
N ASP A 408 -11.82 -43.97 10.93
CA ASP A 408 -11.41 -44.42 12.26
C ASP A 408 -11.37 -45.97 12.40
N GLY A 409 -11.99 -46.68 11.45
CA GLY A 409 -11.99 -48.14 11.33
C GLY A 409 -13.00 -48.85 12.24
N ASP A 410 -14.02 -48.14 12.73
CA ASP A 410 -15.05 -48.69 13.61
C ASP A 410 -16.17 -49.45 12.84
N GLY A 411 -16.25 -49.22 11.52
CA GLY A 411 -17.21 -49.83 10.60
C GLY A 411 -18.49 -49.05 10.37
N LEU A 412 -18.56 -47.81 10.84
CA LEU A 412 -19.57 -46.80 10.55
C LEU A 412 -18.96 -45.75 9.59
N VAL A 413 -19.81 -44.91 9.02
CA VAL A 413 -19.46 -43.84 8.07
C VAL A 413 -20.49 -42.73 8.23
N ASN A 414 -20.13 -41.49 7.91
CA ASN A 414 -20.99 -40.31 8.02
C ASN A 414 -21.46 -40.07 9.46
N GLU A 415 -20.50 -39.85 10.34
CA GLU A 415 -20.72 -39.73 11.79
C GLU A 415 -20.67 -38.27 12.22
N ASP A 416 -19.51 -37.61 12.02
CA ASP A 416 -19.27 -36.24 12.47
C ASP A 416 -18.88 -35.33 11.28
N ASN A 417 -19.48 -34.14 11.22
CA ASN A 417 -19.07 -33.12 10.26
C ASN A 417 -17.77 -32.45 10.70
N VAL A 418 -17.10 -31.74 9.78
CA VAL A 418 -15.90 -30.95 10.12
C VAL A 418 -16.33 -29.63 10.75
N ASP A 419 -16.72 -29.65 12.02
CA ASP A 419 -17.22 -28.50 12.80
C ASP A 419 -16.77 -28.46 14.28
N GLY A 420 -16.02 -29.47 14.72
CA GLY A 420 -15.47 -29.63 16.07
C GLY A 420 -16.46 -30.21 17.09
N GLU A 421 -17.63 -30.68 16.67
CA GLU A 421 -18.61 -31.33 17.52
C GLU A 421 -18.55 -32.88 17.40
N ASP A 422 -18.98 -33.55 18.47
CA ASP A 422 -19.08 -35.02 18.59
C ASP A 422 -20.57 -35.39 18.46
N ASP A 423 -21.04 -35.55 17.22
CA ASP A 423 -22.46 -35.63 16.85
C ASP A 423 -23.07 -36.98 17.26
N ASP A 424 -22.25 -38.03 17.26
CA ASP A 424 -22.65 -39.40 17.58
C ASP A 424 -22.34 -39.79 19.06
N ASN A 425 -21.53 -38.98 19.75
CA ASN A 425 -21.13 -39.09 21.15
C ASN A 425 -20.25 -40.33 21.44
N ASP A 426 -19.39 -40.75 20.51
CA ASP A 426 -18.41 -41.81 20.71
C ASP A 426 -17.10 -41.32 21.39
N GLY A 427 -16.90 -40.00 21.42
CA GLY A 427 -15.75 -39.32 22.02
C GLY A 427 -14.59 -39.01 21.06
N GLN A 428 -14.80 -39.20 19.76
CA GLN A 428 -14.05 -38.64 18.66
C GLN A 428 -14.83 -37.41 18.12
N THR A 429 -14.24 -36.67 17.19
CA THR A 429 -14.79 -35.42 16.62
C THR A 429 -14.20 -35.26 15.22
N ASP A 430 -15.01 -34.79 14.27
CA ASP A 430 -14.62 -34.56 12.87
C ASP A 430 -14.14 -35.82 12.12
N GLU A 431 -14.71 -36.99 12.42
CA GLU A 431 -14.49 -38.23 11.66
C GLU A 431 -15.64 -38.61 10.74
N ASP A 432 -15.27 -39.31 9.67
CA ASP A 432 -16.21 -39.96 8.76
C ASP A 432 -17.20 -39.01 8.08
N TRP A 433 -16.87 -37.72 7.92
CA TRP A 433 -17.75 -36.69 7.35
C TRP A 433 -18.45 -37.07 6.03
N ALA A 434 -19.64 -36.49 5.82
CA ALA A 434 -20.54 -36.85 4.72
C ALA A 434 -19.98 -36.63 3.31
N GLY A 435 -19.07 -35.66 3.13
CA GLY A 435 -18.54 -35.24 1.84
C GLY A 435 -17.81 -33.90 1.92
N GLY A 436 -17.54 -33.29 0.77
CA GLY A 436 -16.69 -32.11 0.65
C GLY A 436 -15.24 -32.47 0.29
N ASN A 437 -14.51 -31.48 -0.19
CA ASN A 437 -13.19 -31.51 -0.80
C ASN A 437 -13.00 -32.72 -1.74
N SER A 438 -13.99 -33.00 -2.59
CA SER A 438 -13.95 -34.13 -3.53
C SER A 438 -13.29 -33.78 -4.85
N GLU A 439 -13.26 -32.50 -5.20
CA GLU A 439 -12.77 -32.01 -6.48
C GLU A 439 -11.28 -31.64 -6.41
N PRO A 440 -10.49 -31.85 -7.49
CA PRO A 440 -9.08 -31.46 -7.55
C PRO A 440 -8.84 -30.00 -7.16
N GLU A 441 -9.75 -29.11 -7.57
CA GLU A 441 -9.68 -27.67 -7.30
C GLU A 441 -9.90 -27.35 -5.81
N THR A 442 -10.88 -27.96 -5.16
CA THR A 442 -11.12 -27.77 -3.71
C THR A 442 -10.07 -28.47 -2.85
N LYS A 443 -9.54 -29.61 -3.31
CA LYS A 443 -8.39 -30.29 -2.66
C LYS A 443 -7.12 -29.45 -2.73
N PHE A 444 -6.92 -28.75 -3.85
CA PHE A 444 -5.82 -27.80 -3.99
C PHE A 444 -5.90 -26.70 -2.92
N ILE A 445 -7.08 -26.09 -2.71
CA ILE A 445 -7.29 -25.09 -1.65
C ILE A 445 -7.12 -25.69 -0.26
N GLN A 446 -7.67 -26.89 -0.03
CA GLN A 446 -7.55 -27.58 1.24
C GLN A 446 -6.09 -27.83 1.60
N ASP A 447 -5.35 -28.49 0.71
CA ASP A 447 -3.96 -28.85 0.97
C ASP A 447 -3.06 -27.61 1.00
N MET A 448 -3.31 -26.58 0.19
CA MET A 448 -2.62 -25.29 0.32
C MET A 448 -2.81 -24.70 1.72
N THR A 449 -4.04 -24.71 2.23
CA THR A 449 -4.40 -24.10 3.53
C THR A 449 -3.80 -24.86 4.71
N GLU A 450 -3.83 -26.19 4.66
CA GLU A 450 -3.40 -27.07 5.76
C GLU A 450 -1.90 -27.39 5.74
N MET A 451 -1.27 -27.36 4.57
CA MET A 451 0.18 -27.64 4.41
C MET A 451 1.03 -26.38 4.46
N ASN A 452 0.41 -25.21 4.52
CA ASN A 452 1.06 -23.93 4.74
C ASN A 452 1.08 -23.61 6.25
N ASP A 453 2.15 -24.05 6.90
CA ASP A 453 2.39 -24.01 8.34
C ASP A 453 3.87 -23.68 8.61
N ASP A 454 4.18 -22.40 8.43
CA ASP A 454 5.54 -21.85 8.47
C ASP A 454 6.14 -21.88 9.88
N ASN A 455 5.30 -21.78 10.90
CA ASN A 455 5.72 -21.83 12.29
C ASN A 455 5.71 -23.26 12.90
N ASN A 456 5.18 -24.24 12.16
CA ASN A 456 5.01 -25.64 12.56
C ASN A 456 4.17 -25.85 13.83
N ASP A 457 3.15 -25.02 14.06
CA ASP A 457 2.20 -25.16 15.17
C ASP A 457 0.98 -26.01 14.82
N GLY A 458 0.84 -26.40 13.55
CA GLY A 458 -0.23 -27.26 13.04
C GLY A 458 -1.55 -26.52 12.77
N ALA A 459 -1.54 -25.19 12.76
CA ALA A 459 -2.66 -24.37 12.33
C ALA A 459 -2.36 -23.69 10.97
N SER A 460 -3.41 -23.29 10.27
CA SER A 460 -3.25 -22.53 9.03
C SER A 460 -2.70 -21.12 9.31
N GLU A 461 -1.75 -20.67 8.49
CA GLU A 461 -1.19 -19.32 8.56
C GLU A 461 -2.11 -18.25 7.95
N PHE A 462 -3.10 -18.66 7.15
CA PHE A 462 -4.04 -17.76 6.50
C PHE A 462 -5.06 -17.16 7.49
N LYS A 463 -4.70 -16.09 8.20
CA LYS A 463 -5.62 -15.41 9.15
C LYS A 463 -6.70 -14.58 8.45
N ALA A 464 -6.49 -14.24 7.17
CA ALA A 464 -7.48 -13.61 6.32
C ALA A 464 -7.48 -14.28 4.94
N THR A 465 -8.65 -14.39 4.32
CA THR A 465 -8.83 -14.97 2.98
C THR A 465 -9.89 -14.21 2.19
N LEU A 466 -9.72 -14.14 0.88
CA LEU A 466 -10.61 -13.40 -0.02
C LEU A 466 -10.96 -14.28 -1.21
N THR A 467 -12.24 -14.38 -1.52
CA THR A 467 -12.70 -14.99 -2.77
C THR A 467 -13.50 -13.99 -3.61
N TYR A 468 -13.10 -13.84 -4.86
CA TYR A 468 -13.82 -13.06 -5.85
C TYR A 468 -14.81 -13.94 -6.61
N HIS A 469 -16.03 -13.42 -6.71
CA HIS A 469 -17.16 -13.97 -7.44
C HIS A 469 -17.79 -12.88 -8.31
N SER A 470 -18.79 -13.23 -9.11
CA SER A 470 -19.73 -12.27 -9.67
C SER A 470 -21.11 -12.91 -9.78
N TYR A 471 -22.22 -12.19 -9.63
CA TYR A 471 -22.36 -10.75 -9.54
C TYR A 471 -23.39 -10.41 -8.46
N SER A 472 -23.39 -9.16 -7.97
CA SER A 472 -24.48 -8.50 -7.22
C SER A 472 -24.03 -7.22 -6.50
N GLU A 473 -22.76 -6.85 -6.57
CA GLU A 473 -22.16 -5.72 -5.83
C GLU A 473 -22.31 -5.90 -4.32
N LEU A 474 -21.84 -7.05 -3.82
CA LEU A 474 -21.96 -7.45 -2.42
C LEU A 474 -20.60 -7.77 -1.80
N VAL A 475 -20.48 -7.44 -0.51
CA VAL A 475 -19.46 -7.96 0.40
C VAL A 475 -20.14 -8.96 1.32
N LEU A 476 -19.80 -10.24 1.20
CA LEU A 476 -20.41 -11.31 1.97
C LEU A 476 -19.45 -11.85 3.01
N TYR A 477 -19.90 -11.91 4.26
CA TYR A 477 -19.19 -12.54 5.37
C TYR A 477 -19.96 -13.76 5.93
N PRO A 478 -19.29 -14.69 6.63
CA PRO A 478 -19.94 -15.84 7.24
C PRO A 478 -21.07 -15.50 8.25
N TRP A 479 -22.07 -16.35 8.42
CA TRP A 479 -22.21 -17.69 7.86
C TRP A 479 -23.11 -17.71 6.63
N GLY A 480 -22.81 -18.60 5.70
CA GLY A 480 -23.68 -19.03 4.62
C GLY A 480 -24.69 -20.10 5.05
N HIS A 481 -24.27 -21.07 5.88
CA HIS A 481 -25.06 -22.26 6.18
C HIS A 481 -26.25 -22.03 7.10
N CYS A 482 -26.26 -20.97 7.89
CA CYS A 482 -27.34 -20.75 8.85
C CYS A 482 -27.82 -19.30 8.95
N THR A 483 -29.13 -19.13 8.74
CA THR A 483 -29.80 -17.83 8.79
C THR A 483 -30.01 -17.36 10.22
N GLY A 484 -29.56 -16.13 10.52
CA GLY A 484 -29.74 -15.49 11.81
C GLY A 484 -28.82 -16.02 12.91
N CYS A 485 -27.80 -16.79 12.55
CA CYS A 485 -26.69 -17.11 13.43
C CYS A 485 -25.63 -16.01 13.36
N GLN A 486 -24.92 -15.83 14.46
CA GLN A 486 -23.78 -14.94 14.50
C GLN A 486 -22.52 -15.77 14.74
N THR A 487 -21.45 -15.38 14.06
CA THR A 487 -20.10 -15.84 14.32
C THR A 487 -19.63 -15.35 15.71
N THR A 488 -18.56 -15.93 16.24
CA THR A 488 -17.99 -15.48 17.52
C THR A 488 -17.44 -14.05 17.41
N ASP A 489 -16.88 -13.71 16.26
CA ASP A 489 -16.31 -12.39 15.96
C ASP A 489 -17.21 -11.58 15.02
N HIS A 490 -18.52 -11.66 15.22
CA HIS A 490 -19.52 -11.07 14.32
C HIS A 490 -19.35 -9.58 14.11
N ASP A 491 -19.16 -8.81 15.18
CA ASP A 491 -19.03 -7.36 15.06
C ASP A 491 -17.73 -6.97 14.33
N GLN A 492 -16.65 -7.74 14.50
CA GLN A 492 -15.37 -7.53 13.80
C GLN A 492 -15.46 -7.87 12.31
N LEU A 493 -16.16 -8.95 11.95
CA LEU A 493 -16.43 -9.29 10.55
C LEU A 493 -17.29 -8.22 9.86
N VAL A 494 -18.34 -7.75 10.55
CA VAL A 494 -19.18 -6.66 10.03
C VAL A 494 -18.34 -5.40 9.81
N TYR A 495 -17.47 -5.02 10.76
CA TYR A 495 -16.60 -3.86 10.62
C TYR A 495 -15.71 -3.91 9.36
N HIS A 496 -14.97 -5.01 9.17
CA HIS A 496 -14.11 -5.14 8.00
C HIS A 496 -14.92 -5.23 6.70
N GLY A 497 -16.09 -5.87 6.73
CA GLY A 497 -17.04 -5.87 5.62
C GLY A 497 -17.53 -4.46 5.26
N ASP A 498 -17.80 -3.62 6.27
CA ASP A 498 -18.22 -2.23 6.07
C ASP A 498 -17.10 -1.39 5.44
N GLN A 499 -15.83 -1.65 5.79
CA GLN A 499 -14.68 -0.97 5.20
C GLN A 499 -14.49 -1.33 3.72
N MET A 500 -14.64 -2.61 3.35
CA MET A 500 -14.61 -3.00 1.94
C MET A 500 -15.84 -2.49 1.19
N ALA A 501 -17.00 -2.43 1.84
CA ALA A 501 -18.21 -1.86 1.26
C ALA A 501 -18.10 -0.34 1.04
N GLU A 502 -17.37 0.38 1.88
CA GLU A 502 -17.05 1.79 1.69
C GLU A 502 -16.13 1.98 0.48
N MET A 503 -15.05 1.20 0.38
CA MET A 503 -14.11 1.21 -0.75
C MET A 503 -14.73 0.83 -2.10
N THR A 504 -15.86 0.13 -2.11
CA THR A 504 -16.46 -0.40 -3.33
C THR A 504 -17.88 0.09 -3.56
N ASP A 505 -18.48 0.81 -2.61
CA ASP A 505 -19.92 1.11 -2.56
C ASP A 505 -20.82 -0.14 -2.73
N TYR A 506 -20.31 -1.32 -2.34
CA TYR A 506 -21.07 -2.56 -2.33
C TYR A 506 -21.90 -2.68 -1.06
N THR A 507 -22.90 -3.57 -1.07
CA THR A 507 -23.68 -3.84 0.15
C THR A 507 -22.99 -4.92 0.98
N ASN A 508 -22.57 -4.56 2.19
CA ASN A 508 -22.11 -5.53 3.20
C ASN A 508 -23.29 -6.28 3.81
N MET A 509 -23.25 -7.62 3.79
CA MET A 509 -24.26 -8.45 4.44
C MET A 509 -23.74 -9.85 4.74
N GLN A 510 -24.42 -10.54 5.67
CA GLN A 510 -24.14 -11.94 5.94
C GLN A 510 -24.55 -12.79 4.72
N SER A 511 -23.72 -13.76 4.32
CA SER A 511 -23.96 -14.62 3.16
C SER A 511 -25.37 -15.26 3.19
N SER A 512 -25.79 -15.80 4.33
CA SER A 512 -27.12 -16.42 4.49
C SER A 512 -28.32 -15.47 4.37
N ASP A 513 -28.14 -14.15 4.50
CA ASP A 513 -29.21 -13.17 4.29
C ASP A 513 -29.57 -12.99 2.81
N LEU A 514 -28.63 -13.33 1.90
CA LEU A 514 -28.89 -13.38 0.46
C LEU A 514 -29.67 -14.66 0.14
N TYR A 515 -29.06 -15.81 0.43
CA TYR A 515 -29.70 -17.12 0.51
C TYR A 515 -28.77 -18.11 1.27
N PRO A 516 -29.32 -19.13 1.94
CA PRO A 516 -28.49 -20.12 2.62
C PRO A 516 -27.60 -20.94 1.68
N THR A 517 -26.32 -21.12 2.03
CA THR A 517 -25.31 -21.92 1.31
C THR A 517 -24.60 -22.86 2.24
N THR A 518 -24.28 -24.07 1.81
CA THR A 518 -23.56 -25.06 2.63
C THR A 518 -22.31 -25.53 1.90
N GLY A 519 -21.21 -25.74 2.62
CA GLY A 519 -19.93 -26.13 2.03
C GLY A 519 -19.33 -25.05 1.12
N ASP A 520 -19.50 -23.78 1.47
CA ASP A 520 -18.83 -22.68 0.78
C ASP A 520 -17.44 -22.38 1.37
N PHE A 521 -16.62 -21.70 0.58
CA PHE A 521 -15.23 -21.39 0.89
C PHE A 521 -15.08 -20.61 2.20
N CYS A 522 -15.92 -19.58 2.43
CA CYS A 522 -15.75 -18.72 3.58
C CYS A 522 -16.24 -19.33 4.88
N ASP A 523 -17.31 -20.12 4.84
CA ASP A 523 -17.74 -20.90 5.99
C ASP A 523 -16.65 -21.88 6.43
N TRP A 524 -15.97 -22.55 5.50
CA TRP A 524 -14.86 -23.46 5.82
C TRP A 524 -13.63 -22.73 6.37
N HIS A 525 -13.19 -21.65 5.74
CA HIS A 525 -12.05 -20.87 6.20
C HIS A 525 -12.27 -20.25 7.60
N TYR A 526 -13.46 -19.71 7.87
CA TYR A 526 -13.76 -19.14 9.17
C TYR A 526 -14.03 -20.23 10.22
N GLY A 527 -14.81 -21.25 9.88
CA GLY A 527 -15.24 -22.29 10.81
C GLY A 527 -14.13 -23.25 11.23
N VAL A 528 -13.31 -23.72 10.28
CA VAL A 528 -12.24 -24.68 10.55
C VAL A 528 -10.94 -23.98 10.96
N HIS A 529 -10.61 -22.85 10.32
CA HIS A 529 -9.30 -22.23 10.46
C HIS A 529 -9.31 -20.87 11.19
N GLY A 530 -10.48 -20.35 11.56
CA GLY A 530 -10.60 -19.03 12.20
C GLY A 530 -10.17 -17.87 11.30
N SER A 531 -10.12 -18.10 9.98
CA SER A 531 -9.69 -17.12 8.99
C SER A 531 -10.81 -16.13 8.69
N TYR A 532 -10.50 -14.83 8.70
CA TYR A 532 -11.46 -13.79 8.32
C TYR A 532 -11.64 -13.84 6.80
N CYS A 533 -12.74 -14.46 6.37
CA CYS A 533 -13.03 -14.67 4.96
C CYS A 533 -14.14 -13.77 4.44
N TYR A 534 -13.95 -13.25 3.23
CA TYR A 534 -14.99 -12.49 2.50
C TYR A 534 -15.16 -13.00 1.08
N THR A 535 -16.42 -13.00 0.63
CA THR A 535 -16.80 -13.21 -0.76
C THR A 535 -17.23 -11.88 -1.37
N MET A 536 -16.55 -11.46 -2.42
CA MET A 536 -16.87 -10.25 -3.18
C MET A 536 -17.66 -10.63 -4.43
N GLU A 537 -18.92 -10.22 -4.54
CA GLU A 537 -19.76 -10.46 -5.72
C GLU A 537 -19.65 -9.27 -6.68
N ILE A 538 -18.68 -9.30 -7.59
CA ILE A 538 -18.28 -8.15 -8.40
C ILE A 538 -19.29 -7.82 -9.51
N GLY A 539 -19.59 -6.53 -9.65
CA GLY A 539 -20.36 -5.97 -10.76
C GLY A 539 -21.80 -6.48 -10.86
N THR A 540 -22.42 -6.24 -12.01
CA THR A 540 -23.87 -6.44 -12.23
C THR A 540 -24.26 -7.62 -13.14
N ALA A 541 -23.28 -8.37 -13.65
CA ALA A 541 -23.47 -9.48 -14.59
C ALA A 541 -22.29 -10.47 -14.53
N PHE A 542 -22.49 -11.71 -15.01
CA PHE A 542 -21.40 -12.70 -15.10
C PHE A 542 -20.39 -12.30 -16.17
N HIS A 543 -20.91 -11.84 -17.31
CA HIS A 543 -20.17 -11.23 -18.40
C HIS A 543 -20.56 -9.75 -18.41
N GLN A 544 -19.60 -8.83 -18.24
CA GLN A 544 -19.79 -7.38 -18.34
C GLN A 544 -19.61 -6.91 -19.78
N HIS A 545 -20.00 -5.67 -20.06
CA HIS A 545 -19.62 -5.03 -21.31
C HIS A 545 -18.09 -4.77 -21.31
N GLU A 546 -17.45 -4.84 -22.48
CA GLU A 546 -16.00 -4.67 -22.60
C GLU A 546 -15.51 -3.29 -22.14
N ASP A 547 -16.32 -2.25 -22.39
CA ASP A 547 -16.07 -0.88 -21.92
C ASP A 547 -16.14 -0.73 -20.39
N ASP A 548 -16.69 -1.71 -19.66
CA ASP A 548 -16.90 -1.63 -18.21
C ASP A 548 -15.86 -2.41 -17.39
N ILE A 549 -15.01 -3.23 -18.03
CA ILE A 549 -14.15 -4.18 -17.33
C ILE A 549 -13.08 -3.47 -16.50
N ASP A 550 -12.47 -2.42 -17.04
CA ASP A 550 -11.37 -1.69 -16.40
C ASP A 550 -11.83 -0.94 -15.15
N HIS A 551 -12.89 -0.13 -15.23
CA HIS A 551 -13.37 0.61 -14.06
C HIS A 551 -13.90 -0.33 -12.97
N ILE A 552 -14.56 -1.44 -13.33
CA ILE A 552 -15.00 -2.44 -12.34
C ILE A 552 -13.77 -3.09 -11.68
N ALA A 553 -12.71 -3.37 -12.43
CA ALA A 553 -11.48 -3.91 -11.85
C ALA A 553 -10.80 -2.90 -10.90
N VAL A 554 -10.69 -1.62 -11.31
CA VAL A 554 -10.11 -0.53 -10.49
C VAL A 554 -10.89 -0.38 -9.18
N ARG A 555 -12.23 -0.27 -9.26
CA ARG A 555 -13.13 -0.18 -8.11
C ARG A 555 -12.93 -1.30 -7.08
N ASN A 556 -12.40 -2.46 -7.47
CA ASN A 556 -12.20 -3.61 -6.57
C ASN A 556 -10.71 -3.85 -6.22
N ASN A 557 -9.77 -3.05 -6.74
CA ASN A 557 -8.34 -3.26 -6.54
C ASN A 557 -7.92 -3.05 -5.08
N GLY A 558 -8.45 -2.01 -4.43
CA GLY A 558 -8.19 -1.67 -3.02
C GLY A 558 -8.55 -2.78 -2.03
N VAL A 559 -9.53 -3.61 -2.34
CA VAL A 559 -10.01 -4.70 -1.48
C VAL A 559 -8.91 -5.71 -1.20
N ALA A 560 -8.10 -6.06 -2.20
CA ALA A 560 -6.96 -6.96 -2.02
C ALA A 560 -5.93 -6.35 -1.06
N PHE A 561 -5.56 -5.08 -1.24
CA PHE A 561 -4.62 -4.38 -0.35
C PHE A 561 -5.13 -4.28 1.08
N TYR A 562 -6.42 -4.00 1.25
CA TYR A 562 -7.05 -3.99 2.58
C TYR A 562 -6.97 -5.35 3.26
N MET A 563 -7.31 -6.42 2.55
CA MET A 563 -7.25 -7.77 3.09
C MET A 563 -5.82 -8.16 3.47
N ILE A 564 -4.82 -7.78 2.66
CA ILE A 564 -3.39 -7.98 2.96
C ILE A 564 -2.98 -7.20 4.22
N LYS A 565 -3.45 -5.97 4.37
CA LYS A 565 -3.20 -5.12 5.55
C LYS A 565 -3.68 -5.79 6.82
N ILE A 566 -4.89 -6.35 6.82
CA ILE A 566 -5.49 -6.95 8.03
C ILE A 566 -5.03 -8.38 8.32
N ALA A 567 -4.33 -9.05 7.40
CA ALA A 567 -3.93 -10.45 7.52
C ALA A 567 -3.01 -10.79 8.72
N ASP A 568 -2.42 -9.80 9.39
CA ASP A 568 -1.60 -10.04 10.58
C ASP A 568 -2.41 -10.38 11.83
N ASN A 569 -3.47 -9.61 12.11
CA ASN A 569 -4.39 -9.85 13.22
C ASN A 569 -5.68 -9.06 12.99
N PRO A 570 -6.61 -9.58 12.18
CA PRO A 570 -7.80 -8.85 11.77
C PRO A 570 -8.67 -8.48 12.98
N ARG A 571 -8.82 -9.40 13.93
CA ARG A 571 -9.58 -9.18 15.17
C ARG A 571 -9.08 -7.96 15.95
N GLU A 572 -7.77 -7.88 16.23
CA GLU A 572 -7.22 -6.76 17.00
C GLU A 572 -7.39 -5.43 16.26
N ARG A 573 -7.21 -5.42 14.94
CA ARG A 573 -7.41 -4.22 14.13
C ARG A 573 -8.85 -3.71 14.20
N ALA A 574 -9.84 -4.59 14.03
CA ALA A 574 -11.25 -4.21 14.19
C ALA A 574 -11.54 -3.70 15.61
N ASP A 575 -11.08 -4.40 16.65
CA ASP A 575 -11.30 -4.00 18.04
C ASP A 575 -10.73 -2.60 18.35
N LEU A 576 -9.55 -2.27 17.80
CA LEU A 576 -8.91 -0.97 17.96
C LEU A 576 -9.68 0.15 17.25
N GLU A 577 -10.09 -0.06 16.01
CA GLU A 577 -10.80 0.96 15.22
C GLU A 577 -12.24 1.16 15.68
N MET A 578 -12.98 0.09 15.98
CA MET A 578 -14.33 0.19 16.55
C MET A 578 -14.33 0.93 17.90
N ALA A 579 -13.25 0.80 18.67
CA ALA A 579 -13.05 1.56 19.91
C ALA A 579 -12.47 2.98 19.67
N ASN A 580 -12.25 3.38 18.41
CA ASN A 580 -11.62 4.64 17.99
C ASN A 580 -10.26 4.89 18.68
N VAL A 581 -9.53 3.83 18.99
CA VAL A 581 -8.29 3.92 19.79
C VAL A 581 -7.24 4.75 19.07
N VAL A 582 -7.04 4.48 17.77
CA VAL A 582 -6.01 5.14 16.94
C VAL A 582 -6.31 6.63 16.75
N LYS A 583 -7.56 6.99 16.46
CA LYS A 583 -8.01 8.39 16.29
C LYS A 583 -7.98 9.20 17.60
N ASN A 584 -8.04 8.54 18.77
CA ASN A 584 -8.12 9.21 20.08
C ASN A 584 -6.77 9.53 20.74
N GLN A 585 -5.70 8.85 20.32
CA GLN A 585 -4.35 9.03 20.87
C GLN A 585 -3.56 10.11 20.13
N PHE A 586 -2.63 10.78 20.82
CA PHE A 586 -1.86 11.87 20.23
C PHE A 586 -0.49 12.03 20.89
N ILE A 587 0.45 12.54 20.10
CA ILE A 587 1.76 13.02 20.57
C ILE A 587 1.67 14.52 20.91
N GLU A 588 2.38 14.98 21.94
CA GLU A 588 2.41 16.41 22.27
C GLU A 588 2.91 17.24 21.08
N GLN A 589 2.17 18.32 20.79
CA GLN A 589 2.53 19.24 19.71
C GLN A 589 3.83 19.96 20.04
N PRO A 590 4.66 20.35 19.04
CA PRO A 590 5.96 21.00 19.29
C PRO A 590 5.87 22.27 20.15
N SER A 591 4.74 22.97 20.15
CA SER A 591 4.50 24.15 20.99
C SER A 591 4.32 23.86 22.47
N GLU A 592 3.99 22.61 22.83
CA GLU A 592 3.64 22.17 24.18
C GLU A 592 4.81 21.45 24.87
N VAL A 593 5.78 20.94 24.09
CA VAL A 593 6.98 20.26 24.59
C VAL A 593 7.79 21.17 25.53
N SER A 594 7.88 20.78 26.80
CA SER A 594 8.64 21.52 27.82
C SER A 594 10.13 21.20 27.77
N ILE A 595 10.92 22.04 27.08
CA ILE A 595 12.38 21.91 27.01
C ILE A 595 13.03 22.24 28.37
N PRO A 596 13.69 21.29 29.05
CA PRO A 596 14.33 21.55 30.34
C PRO A 596 15.61 22.39 30.18
N SER A 597 16.00 23.10 31.24
CA SER A 597 17.19 23.97 31.24
C SER A 597 18.53 23.23 31.11
N SER A 598 18.54 21.91 31.32
CA SER A 598 19.69 21.02 31.16
C SER A 598 19.18 19.58 31.08
N GLY A 599 19.77 18.76 30.22
CA GLY A 599 19.43 17.35 30.04
C GLY A 599 18.55 17.06 28.82
N ASP A 600 18.01 15.84 28.79
CA ASP A 600 17.25 15.29 27.66
C ASP A 600 15.93 16.04 27.44
N VAL A 601 15.45 16.07 26.20
CA VAL A 601 14.17 16.71 25.86
C VAL A 601 13.07 15.63 25.92
N PRO A 602 12.10 15.72 26.85
CA PRO A 602 11.02 14.75 26.92
C PRO A 602 9.99 15.04 25.83
N VAL A 603 9.71 14.05 25.00
CA VAL A 603 8.56 14.05 24.09
C VAL A 603 7.54 13.06 24.65
N GLU A 604 6.37 13.58 25.02
CA GLU A 604 5.31 12.81 25.66
C GLU A 604 4.20 12.47 24.65
N MET A 605 3.57 11.33 24.88
CA MET A 605 2.44 10.84 24.09
C MET A 605 1.38 10.28 25.02
N CYS A 606 0.11 10.53 24.68
CA CYS A 606 -1.04 9.98 25.36
C CYS A 606 -1.61 8.80 24.55
N LEU A 607 -1.66 7.62 25.17
CA LEU A 607 -2.17 6.38 24.55
C LEU A 607 -3.44 5.92 25.24
N ASP A 608 -4.37 5.34 24.48
CA ASP A 608 -5.56 4.70 25.04
C ASP A 608 -5.17 3.44 25.84
N ASN A 609 -5.91 3.13 26.92
CA ASN A 609 -5.62 1.93 27.73
C ASN A 609 -5.82 0.61 26.97
N SER A 610 -6.62 0.62 25.90
CA SER A 610 -6.77 -0.53 25.00
C SER A 610 -5.56 -0.71 24.08
N PHE A 611 -4.75 0.33 23.86
CA PHE A 611 -3.52 0.25 23.08
C PHE A 611 -2.36 -0.26 23.96
N ALA A 612 -2.03 -1.54 23.86
CA ALA A 612 -0.91 -2.11 24.59
C ALA A 612 0.40 -1.90 23.80
N ILE A 613 1.18 -0.86 24.13
CA ILE A 613 2.41 -0.53 23.42
C ILE A 613 3.54 -1.55 23.65
N ASP A 614 4.24 -1.94 22.58
CA ASP A 614 5.52 -2.61 22.67
C ASP A 614 6.65 -1.58 22.92
N LEU A 615 7.28 -1.65 24.09
CA LEU A 615 8.39 -0.77 24.48
C LEU A 615 9.74 -1.17 23.87
N THR A 616 9.81 -2.24 23.07
CA THR A 616 11.05 -2.57 22.36
C THR A 616 11.39 -1.48 21.36
N LYS A 617 12.65 -1.05 21.35
CA LYS A 617 13.14 0.05 20.51
C LYS A 617 12.97 -0.20 19.00
N GLN A 618 12.83 -1.46 18.59
CA GLN A 618 12.59 -1.82 17.19
C GLN A 618 11.17 -1.46 16.76
N ASN A 619 10.19 -1.67 17.65
CA ASN A 619 8.77 -1.54 17.33
C ASN A 619 8.19 -0.19 17.74
N SER A 620 8.58 0.37 18.90
CA SER A 620 8.19 1.72 19.30
C SER A 620 9.39 2.57 19.66
N HIS A 621 9.56 3.68 18.93
CA HIS A 621 10.69 4.59 19.11
C HIS A 621 10.40 6.00 18.60
N VAL A 622 11.18 6.96 19.09
CA VAL A 622 11.27 8.31 18.51
C VAL A 622 12.54 8.42 17.70
N MET A 623 12.40 8.66 16.40
CA MET A 623 13.50 9.05 15.53
C MET A 623 13.74 10.55 15.67
N TYR A 624 15.00 10.97 15.83
CA TYR A 624 15.37 12.38 15.94
C TYR A 624 16.67 12.71 15.22
N ARG A 625 16.82 13.95 14.77
CA ARG A 625 18.06 14.51 14.23
C ARG A 625 18.18 16.00 14.54
N MET A 626 19.41 16.49 14.70
CA MET A 626 19.69 17.93 14.86
C MET A 626 20.10 18.54 13.53
N VAL A 627 19.48 19.66 13.20
CA VAL A 627 19.68 20.38 11.94
C VAL A 627 20.26 21.76 12.24
N LYS A 628 21.43 22.04 11.66
CA LYS A 628 22.24 23.24 11.94
C LYS A 628 22.46 24.08 10.69
N PRO A 629 22.49 25.43 10.81
CA PRO A 629 22.69 26.29 9.65
C PRO A 629 24.14 26.22 9.18
N SER A 630 24.36 26.04 7.87
CA SER A 630 25.72 25.93 7.33
C SER A 630 26.45 27.28 7.34
N ARG A 631 27.75 27.27 7.64
CA ARG A 631 28.58 28.49 7.75
C ARG A 631 29.02 29.05 6.39
N GLN A 632 28.69 28.39 5.28
CA GLN A 632 29.25 28.66 3.95
C GLN A 632 28.47 29.63 3.05
N GLN A 633 27.35 30.20 3.51
CA GLN A 633 26.54 31.14 2.72
C GLN A 633 26.00 32.32 3.55
N SER A 634 26.77 32.78 4.55
CA SER A 634 26.32 33.88 5.43
C SER A 634 26.11 35.23 4.73
N ASP A 635 26.53 35.40 3.47
CA ASP A 635 26.50 36.72 2.82
C ASP A 635 25.51 36.86 1.63
N PHE A 636 25.14 35.84 0.83
CA PHE A 636 24.32 36.06 -0.39
C PHE A 636 23.54 34.84 -0.97
N GLY A 637 22.77 34.04 -0.19
CA GLY A 637 21.92 32.97 -0.78
C GLY A 637 20.90 32.32 0.18
N PRO A 638 19.97 31.47 -0.33
CA PRO A 638 19.05 30.68 0.49
C PRO A 638 19.84 29.79 1.48
N ARG A 639 19.30 29.58 2.69
CA ARG A 639 19.96 28.80 3.75
C ARG A 639 19.84 27.31 3.45
N GLU A 640 20.92 26.66 3.04
CA GLU A 640 20.96 25.19 3.06
C GLU A 640 21.30 24.68 4.47
N TRP A 641 20.42 23.84 4.99
CA TRP A 641 20.56 23.14 6.27
C TRP A 641 21.43 21.89 6.10
N PHE A 642 22.30 21.60 7.08
CA PHE A 642 23.02 20.32 7.10
C PHE A 642 22.14 19.27 7.80
N THR A 643 21.70 18.26 7.06
CA THR A 643 20.91 17.13 7.58
C THR A 643 21.84 16.03 8.07
N GLU A 644 21.72 15.66 9.35
CA GLU A 644 22.38 14.50 9.93
C GLU A 644 21.50 13.24 9.78
N SER A 645 22.10 12.05 9.96
CA SER A 645 21.39 10.78 10.03
C SER A 645 20.49 10.73 11.26
N TRP A 646 19.32 10.12 11.11
CA TRP A 646 18.39 9.90 12.22
C TRP A 646 18.98 8.99 13.30
N SER A 647 18.75 9.36 14.56
CA SER A 647 19.01 8.55 15.75
C SER A 647 17.69 8.12 16.38
N MET A 648 17.68 7.02 17.14
CA MET A 648 16.45 6.49 17.77
C MET A 648 16.55 6.52 19.29
N THR A 649 15.44 6.81 19.96
CA THR A 649 15.24 6.75 21.41
C THR A 649 14.01 5.90 21.76
N ASP A 650 14.08 5.15 22.85
CA ASP A 650 13.01 4.29 23.36
C ASP A 650 11.94 5.05 24.16
N PHE A 651 10.72 4.51 24.15
CA PHE A 651 9.64 4.96 25.01
C PHE A 651 9.70 4.34 26.40
N SER A 652 9.17 5.07 27.39
CA SER A 652 9.00 4.58 28.76
C SER A 652 7.66 4.99 29.34
N VAL A 653 6.99 4.07 30.03
CA VAL A 653 5.68 4.33 30.65
C VAL A 653 5.83 5.16 31.92
N VAL A 654 5.12 6.28 32.01
CA VAL A 654 5.10 7.14 33.19
C VAL A 654 4.09 6.59 34.20
N LYS A 655 4.58 5.80 35.16
CA LYS A 655 3.73 5.09 36.13
C LYS A 655 2.94 6.04 37.02
N GLY A 656 1.61 5.94 36.95
CA GLY A 656 0.68 6.64 37.83
C GLY A 656 0.21 8.01 37.30
N GLU A 657 0.59 8.37 36.08
CA GLU A 657 0.09 9.55 35.39
C GLU A 657 -0.90 9.13 34.29
N THR A 658 -2.06 9.79 34.27
CA THR A 658 -3.08 9.64 33.23
C THR A 658 -3.14 10.91 32.40
N CYS A 659 -3.51 10.78 31.14
CA CYS A 659 -3.71 11.90 30.22
C CYS A 659 -5.15 11.88 29.68
N GLU A 660 -5.64 13.04 29.26
CA GLU A 660 -6.95 13.16 28.63
C GLU A 660 -6.77 12.88 27.14
N LEU A 661 -7.54 11.93 26.60
CA LEU A 661 -7.55 11.61 25.17
C LEU A 661 -8.32 12.69 24.39
N LEU A 662 -8.32 12.62 23.06
CA LEU A 662 -9.05 13.58 22.21
C LEU A 662 -10.58 13.48 22.38
N ASN A 663 -11.09 12.39 22.93
CA ASN A 663 -12.50 12.23 23.25
C ASN A 663 -12.90 12.89 24.59
N ASP A 664 -14.14 13.36 24.68
CA ASP A 664 -14.66 14.14 25.84
C ASP A 664 -14.73 13.35 27.18
N SER A 665 -14.32 12.07 27.23
CA SER A 665 -14.52 11.22 28.43
C SER A 665 -13.48 10.12 28.70
N GLY A 666 -12.46 9.92 27.85
CA GLY A 666 -11.46 8.87 27.99
C GLY A 666 -10.21 9.32 28.74
N GLN A 667 -9.78 8.51 29.72
CA GLN A 667 -8.47 8.66 30.36
C GLN A 667 -7.50 7.64 29.75
N GLY A 668 -6.43 8.13 29.14
CA GLY A 668 -5.32 7.31 28.66
C GLY A 668 -4.16 7.22 29.65
N TYR A 669 -3.10 6.53 29.25
CA TYR A 669 -1.83 6.48 29.98
C TYR A 669 -0.72 7.20 29.20
N ARG A 670 0.27 7.70 29.93
CA ARG A 670 1.33 8.53 29.38
C ARG A 670 2.61 7.73 29.12
N VAL A 671 3.18 7.90 27.94
CA VAL A 671 4.51 7.41 27.59
C VAL A 671 5.42 8.60 27.26
N VAL A 672 6.71 8.46 27.56
CA VAL A 672 7.71 9.50 27.32
C VAL A 672 8.97 8.92 26.68
N ALA A 673 9.46 9.59 25.65
CA ALA A 673 10.76 9.36 25.05
C ALA A 673 11.70 10.53 25.41
N ASN A 674 12.82 10.22 26.06
CA ASN A 674 13.80 11.24 26.49
C ASN A 674 14.88 11.40 25.41
N ILE A 675 14.75 12.40 24.54
CA ILE A 675 15.67 12.62 23.43
C ILE A 675 17.00 13.17 23.96
N PRO A 676 18.13 12.46 23.78
CA PRO A 676 19.42 12.86 24.35
C PRO A 676 20.08 13.95 23.50
N ILE A 677 19.72 15.21 23.77
CA ILE A 677 20.33 16.40 23.15
C ILE A 677 21.28 17.06 24.15
N SER A 678 22.55 17.24 23.75
CA SER A 678 23.55 17.88 24.59
C SER A 678 23.21 19.36 24.85
N ASP A 679 23.60 19.88 26.02
CA ASP A 679 23.27 21.24 26.44
C ASP A 679 23.99 22.32 25.60
N ASP A 680 25.10 21.99 24.94
CA ASP A 680 25.88 22.90 24.09
C ASP A 680 25.39 22.97 22.63
N GLU A 681 24.37 22.17 22.30
CA GLU A 681 23.76 22.14 20.98
C GLU A 681 22.80 23.32 20.73
N ASN A 682 22.75 23.79 19.48
CA ASN A 682 21.77 24.78 19.02
C ASN A 682 21.34 24.48 17.58
N GLY A 683 20.08 24.75 17.27
CA GLY A 683 19.51 24.48 15.94
C GLY A 683 18.04 24.09 16.01
N PHE A 684 17.60 23.32 15.03
CA PHE A 684 16.27 22.72 14.98
C PHE A 684 16.39 21.21 15.20
N LEU A 685 15.58 20.69 16.12
CA LEU A 685 15.40 19.26 16.36
C LEU A 685 14.24 18.80 15.49
N HIS A 686 14.53 17.90 14.56
CA HIS A 686 13.50 17.23 13.78
C HIS A 686 13.23 15.89 14.48
N TYR A 687 11.97 15.56 14.73
CA TYR A 687 11.61 14.27 15.33
C TYR A 687 10.33 13.70 14.71
N LYS A 688 10.24 12.36 14.66
CA LYS A 688 9.01 11.63 14.38
C LYS A 688 8.95 10.39 15.27
N ALA A 689 7.77 9.92 15.60
CA ALA A 689 7.57 8.76 16.45
C ALA A 689 6.91 7.62 15.67
N MET A 690 7.25 6.39 16.05
CA MET A 690 6.55 5.17 15.66
C MET A 690 6.14 4.48 16.96
N VAL A 691 4.89 4.05 17.06
CA VAL A 691 4.41 3.17 18.13
C VAL A 691 3.78 1.94 17.54
N SER A 692 3.91 0.81 18.23
CA SER A 692 3.37 -0.47 17.81
C SER A 692 2.70 -1.20 18.98
N THR A 693 1.69 -2.02 18.69
CA THR A 693 1.07 -2.90 19.69
C THR A 693 2.02 -4.04 20.10
N LEU A 694 1.76 -4.70 21.23
CA LEU A 694 2.56 -5.83 21.73
C LEU A 694 2.73 -6.96 20.71
N GLY A 695 1.75 -7.15 19.83
CA GLY A 695 1.77 -8.15 18.75
C GLY A 695 2.46 -7.68 17.48
N GLY A 696 2.85 -6.40 17.38
CA GLY A 696 3.42 -5.84 16.15
C GLY A 696 2.38 -5.51 15.06
N THR A 697 1.12 -5.84 15.30
CA THR A 697 -0.01 -5.71 14.36
C THR A 697 -0.24 -4.29 13.90
N GLN A 698 -0.44 -3.34 14.82
CA GLN A 698 -0.76 -1.96 14.46
C GLN A 698 0.46 -1.08 14.70
N LYS A 699 1.13 -0.67 13.62
CA LYS A 699 2.21 0.34 13.64
C LYS A 699 1.65 1.69 13.22
N ILE A 700 1.92 2.72 14.01
CA ILE A 700 1.37 4.06 13.78
C ILE A 700 2.51 5.08 13.84
N GLU A 701 2.64 5.87 12.78
CA GLU A 701 3.59 6.98 12.70
C GLU A 701 2.98 8.30 13.15
N TYR A 702 3.79 9.12 13.82
CA TYR A 702 3.44 10.47 14.24
C TYR A 702 4.52 11.47 13.82
N PRO A 703 4.21 12.47 12.98
CA PRO A 703 2.92 12.68 12.29
C PRO A 703 2.69 11.64 11.17
N PRO A 704 1.42 11.40 10.75
CA PRO A 704 1.10 10.53 9.62
C PRO A 704 1.75 11.03 8.31
N ASN A 705 1.94 10.12 7.35
CA ASN A 705 2.40 10.38 5.96
C ASN A 705 3.73 11.18 5.84
N SER A 706 4.67 10.91 6.75
CA SER A 706 6.09 11.33 6.67
C SER A 706 6.39 12.82 6.38
N GLN A 707 6.20 13.69 7.39
CA GLN A 707 6.75 15.07 7.37
C GLN A 707 7.60 15.53 8.58
N TYR A 708 7.69 14.79 9.69
CA TYR A 708 8.42 15.15 10.94
C TYR A 708 8.01 16.45 11.64
N HIS A 709 8.09 16.45 12.97
CA HIS A 709 7.92 17.65 13.80
C HIS A 709 9.22 18.46 13.92
N GLU A 710 9.11 19.78 13.96
CA GLU A 710 10.25 20.70 14.14
C GLU A 710 10.18 21.42 15.50
N LEU A 711 11.25 21.31 16.30
CA LEU A 711 11.39 21.98 17.59
C LEU A 711 12.67 22.81 17.64
N LYS A 712 12.58 24.10 17.98
CA LYS A 712 13.76 24.97 18.09
C LYS A 712 14.50 24.73 19.41
N ILE A 713 15.75 24.27 19.34
CA ILE A 713 16.62 24.08 20.50
C ILE A 713 17.57 25.28 20.65
N GLU A 714 17.44 26.01 21.74
CA GLU A 714 18.37 27.08 22.11
C GLU A 714 19.55 26.52 22.91
N TYR A 715 20.67 27.25 22.94
CA TYR A 715 21.85 26.87 23.71
C TYR A 715 21.56 26.86 25.21
N ARG A 716 21.71 25.70 25.87
CA ARG A 716 21.33 25.47 27.29
C ARG A 716 22.51 25.36 28.24
N ALA A 717 23.74 25.17 27.74
CA ALA A 717 24.89 24.94 28.59
C ALA A 717 25.18 26.16 29.48
N PRO A 718 25.52 25.95 30.77
CA PRO A 718 25.71 27.04 31.71
C PRO A 718 26.84 27.95 31.25
N PHE A 719 26.54 29.23 31.03
CA PHE A 719 27.56 30.26 30.86
C PHE A 719 28.48 30.21 32.08
N GLY A 720 29.77 29.93 31.85
CA GLY A 720 30.73 29.63 32.90
C GLY A 720 30.67 30.60 34.10
N ASN A 721 30.99 30.08 35.29
CA ASN A 721 30.94 30.78 36.58
C ASN A 721 31.44 32.25 36.47
N ILE A 722 30.71 33.19 37.08
CA ILE A 722 31.05 34.63 37.18
C ILE A 722 32.52 34.85 37.55
N PHE A 723 33.10 34.00 38.39
CA PHE A 723 34.51 34.10 38.74
C PHE A 723 35.44 33.82 37.56
N GLY A 724 35.13 32.81 36.74
CA GLY A 724 35.86 32.47 35.53
C GLY A 724 35.70 33.55 34.45
N SER A 725 34.50 34.11 34.29
CA SER A 725 34.27 35.20 33.33
C SER A 725 34.99 36.50 33.75
N LEU A 726 35.02 36.84 35.04
CA LEU A 726 35.80 37.96 35.57
C LEU A 726 37.32 37.74 35.45
N LEU A 727 37.81 36.51 35.65
CA LEU A 727 39.20 36.16 35.46
C LEU A 727 39.61 36.30 33.99
N LEU A 728 38.80 35.78 33.07
CA LEU A 728 39.06 35.87 31.64
C LEU A 728 39.02 37.33 31.16
N PHE A 729 38.01 38.10 31.61
CA PHE A 729 37.92 39.54 31.36
C PHE A 729 39.16 40.28 31.88
N SER A 730 39.60 40.00 33.12
CA SER A 730 40.80 40.62 33.69
C SER A 730 42.06 40.25 32.90
N THR A 731 42.14 39.02 32.41
CA THR A 731 43.26 38.54 31.59
C THR A 731 43.29 39.26 30.24
N VAL A 732 42.15 39.42 29.58
CA VAL A 732 42.04 40.18 28.32
C VAL A 732 42.40 41.65 28.54
N VAL A 733 41.91 42.28 29.61
CA VAL A 733 42.24 43.67 29.94
C VAL A 733 43.74 43.85 30.20
N VAL A 734 44.39 42.92 30.92
CA VAL A 734 45.82 43.03 31.24
C VAL A 734 46.69 42.74 30.02
N PHE A 735 46.44 41.65 29.30
CA PHE A 735 47.34 41.20 28.23
C PHE A 735 47.02 41.81 26.87
N VAL A 736 45.73 41.93 26.51
CA VAL A 736 45.33 42.47 25.20
C VAL A 736 45.25 43.99 25.27
N TRP A 737 44.52 44.55 26.23
CA TRP A 737 44.37 46.01 26.31
C TRP A 737 45.59 46.68 26.92
N GLY A 738 46.22 46.05 27.91
CA GLY A 738 47.52 46.49 28.43
C GLY A 738 48.63 46.37 27.37
N GLY A 739 48.65 45.28 26.60
CA GLY A 739 49.58 45.12 25.47
C GLY A 739 49.36 46.16 24.37
N LEU A 740 48.10 46.40 23.96
CA LEU A 740 47.73 47.43 22.99
C LEU A 740 48.09 48.83 23.50
N GLY A 741 47.88 49.10 24.79
CA GLY A 741 48.27 50.35 25.44
C GLY A 741 49.79 50.58 25.46
N VAL A 742 50.58 49.53 25.67
CA VAL A 742 52.05 49.58 25.59
C VAL A 742 52.50 49.79 24.14
N CYS A 743 51.91 49.09 23.17
CA CYS A 743 52.21 49.32 21.75
C CYS A 743 51.84 50.73 21.29
N LEU A 744 50.67 51.26 21.70
CA LEU A 744 50.27 52.65 21.43
C LEU A 744 51.22 53.64 22.10
N ARG A 745 51.72 53.36 23.30
CA ARG A 745 52.71 54.20 23.97
C ARG A 745 54.07 54.19 23.24
N MET A 746 54.56 53.03 22.82
CA MET A 746 55.80 52.93 22.04
C MET A 746 55.69 53.64 20.69
N MET A 747 54.52 53.57 20.03
CA MET A 747 54.26 54.33 18.80
C MET A 747 54.14 55.84 19.02
N MET A 748 53.87 56.31 20.24
CA MET A 748 53.76 57.73 20.58
C MET A 748 55.06 58.31 21.19
N GLU A 749 55.97 57.48 21.70
CA GLU A 749 57.23 57.94 22.34
C GLU A 749 58.45 58.00 21.38
N ASP A 750 58.39 57.48 20.15
CA ASP A 750 59.50 57.58 19.17
C ASP A 750 59.39 58.75 18.19
N GLN A 751 59.48 59.97 18.72
CA GLN A 751 59.80 61.15 17.91
C GLN A 751 60.79 62.08 18.60
N LYS A 752 61.87 61.50 19.14
CA LYS A 752 63.15 62.15 19.50
C LYS A 752 64.17 61.05 19.79
N ASP A 753 65.15 60.93 18.89
CA ASP A 753 66.40 60.16 19.00
C ASP A 753 66.59 59.02 17.98
N ILE A 754 66.48 59.34 16.68
CA ILE A 754 67.22 58.65 15.63
C ILE A 754 67.77 59.69 14.65
N ASP A 755 68.79 60.42 15.10
CA ASP A 755 69.67 61.23 14.24
C ASP A 755 71.09 61.20 14.85
N ALA A 756 71.62 59.99 15.09
CA ALA A 756 73.02 59.81 15.51
C ALA A 756 73.59 58.40 15.28
N VAL A 757 73.21 57.67 14.22
CA VAL A 757 74.03 56.53 13.73
C VAL A 757 73.87 56.39 12.21
N LEU A 758 74.40 57.37 11.47
CA LEU A 758 74.90 57.13 10.11
C LEU A 758 76.41 57.34 10.19
N ILE A 759 77.17 56.24 10.05
CA ILE A 759 78.49 56.09 9.41
C ILE A 759 79.10 54.76 9.92
N GLN A 760 79.58 53.93 8.99
CA GLN A 760 80.11 52.55 9.11
C GLN A 760 79.00 51.50 9.23
N ASP A 761 78.68 50.67 8.24
CA ASP A 761 79.54 50.02 7.25
C ASP A 761 78.83 49.83 5.92
N SER A 762 79.28 50.58 4.91
CA SER A 762 79.35 50.06 3.55
C SER A 762 80.61 49.19 3.49
N ILE A 763 80.49 47.86 3.47
CA ILE A 763 81.52 46.89 3.00
C ILE A 763 80.92 45.46 3.10
N LEU A 764 81.07 44.71 1.99
CA LEU A 764 80.85 43.27 1.76
C LEU A 764 79.40 42.83 1.43
N ILE A 765 79.03 42.59 0.16
CA ILE A 765 79.45 41.56 -0.81
C ILE A 765 78.80 40.19 -0.55
N GLU A 766 77.91 39.86 -1.51
CA GLU A 766 77.64 38.60 -2.21
C GLU A 766 77.32 37.28 -1.48
N ALA A 767 76.43 36.55 -2.19
CA ALA A 767 76.26 35.10 -2.25
C ALA A 767 75.59 34.46 -1.02
N GLU A 768 74.74 33.45 -1.14
CA GLU A 768 74.58 32.46 -2.20
C GLU A 768 73.19 31.82 -2.10
N GLU A 769 72.75 31.29 -3.23
CA GLU A 769 71.58 30.47 -3.49
C GLU A 769 71.77 29.04 -2.96
N ILE A 770 70.64 28.36 -2.67
CA ILE A 770 70.37 26.92 -2.94
C ILE A 770 71.25 25.91 -2.12
N GLU A 771 70.72 24.90 -1.44
CA GLU A 771 70.28 23.58 -1.95
C GLU A 771 70.00 22.71 -0.69
N GLU A 772 68.91 21.96 -0.58
CA GLU A 772 68.79 20.49 -0.74
C GLU A 772 67.53 20.13 0.09
N GLY A 773 66.65 19.19 -0.24
CA GLY A 773 66.83 17.94 -0.98
C GLY A 773 66.31 16.79 -0.10
N SER A 774 65.23 16.16 -0.56
CA SER A 774 64.80 14.76 -0.33
C SER A 774 64.79 14.16 1.09
N SER A 775 63.61 13.71 1.52
CA SER A 775 63.28 12.27 1.64
C SER A 775 61.78 12.10 1.88
#